data_AF-A0A117M6M9-F1
#
_entry.id   AF-A0A117M6M9-F1
#
_cell.length_a   1.000
_cell.length_b   1.000
_cell.length_c   1.000
_cell.angle_alpha   90.00
_cell.angle_beta   90.00
_cell.angle_gamma   90.00
#
_symmetry.space_group_name_H-M   'P 1'
#
loop_
_entity.id
_entity.type
_entity.pdbx_description
1 polymer ?
#
loop_
_entity_poly.entity_id
_entity_poly.type
_entity_poly.pdbx_seq_one_letter_code
_entity_poly.pdbx_strand_id
1 'polypeptide(L)'
;MIYFIFKKGLKMLSFFNFFKRKGVVQDEELDPTAFVYALKTIKIEDDELLDINRSAHSILSSISIEEKGLIDEIEKIEERGNKLYASIQIVSEAADVLIDYSKNSTESIKNSITEFDQVINQLNIFTSGSSKILDIVKPFNDYSKHIGQITEIIIGIAQMTESAARNAGIKSFHAGESGKGFEVIADRMLLLASKTFSLTKRIPESIENIKVKTEEVVESVDNVTSKIDTLKRNIDLLSFRLKNVQMNLSDIVSKSDRMKEYINIQDKNKNLINDLNRSVQNIVDISLQSTEKLLTMVKTQSDVKIGLSNLMQQLDPLSDLISEKKSIENALSTELKMFKKIEISLDNSKNIIDQTMGVISDFMDRNEEQSKVVKNYFQAIESIEESEQLMIKNVGEIEDNLNLLLGAVNEFSTSIINVKSEIEKTHEMILNLKKDFNDISVNLKLILETSIELKELSEQTKLLSLYASIEAARSGKYQQNLGVIVSQTKELIKKATDASLEIKNIVKNMENLLLDILKIVEKELDSAKKIISSIETSSKVVNDVKDSAENFKNLLKEIYDSITHQERLKDDIVKLYKNIIAKSERINQMAEELNKIFKNDILKSDESLKMVKGIQDTVSEKFIVKRNPEKNRFKFIMNNLPVHWHPALVGDSTSNTILQQIHSSLVKFGKDTNVVPALARYWHINSDATEWIFFLRDNAYFHDGTPVTAEDVKESVKNVLLTPNSSFVNMIKGAQSYIKRRARDVEGIEVIDEHTIKFVLEYPYIPFLSNLAVICLSVIKKDMVKFSDDKMKKNCIGCGPFILKHVDDEVILLESNKHYFGGEPFVETVEIRIKREEDEFDELLSKNIDYCSVNAEDVEKLKKLNRIDINVLTIPSLDVQYVGFNFSRKNEITLTKDVRKAMNYATDKSRYINETMFGLGIVSKGVFPPSLPCYNKSQEGYPYNLSKAKELMVKAGFSDGIKHHFEMICSNSERVVKRAELLQDMWQQIGIKIKIVPLKWVELLERMHSGKCDLFMMGWAGDTGEPDNFLYPLFHSESFGDGGNNSFYSNREVDRLILKARMTTNFEERNKLYQDIEQIIVDDAPWIFLTHNYKQIAVSEKVHGFYAHPLSALPIEFTWKEIEENGE
;
A
#
# COMPACT_ATOMS: atom_id res chain seq x y z
N MET A 1 -36.46 -8.03 -47.08
CA MET A 1 -37.49 -7.00 -47.32
C MET A 1 -36.89 -5.59 -47.27
N ILE A 2 -36.04 -5.27 -46.28
CA ILE A 2 -35.33 -3.98 -46.12
C ILE A 2 -34.32 -3.68 -47.24
N TYR A 3 -33.50 -4.65 -47.67
CA TYR A 3 -32.66 -4.52 -48.90
C TYR A 3 -33.48 -4.26 -50.18
N PHE A 4 -34.74 -4.70 -50.20
CA PHE A 4 -35.68 -4.47 -51.30
C PHE A 4 -36.29 -3.04 -51.25
N ILE A 5 -36.34 -2.43 -50.07
CA ILE A 5 -36.77 -1.04 -49.82
C ILE A 5 -35.61 -0.06 -50.12
N PHE A 6 -34.38 -0.39 -49.70
CA PHE A 6 -33.15 0.38 -49.97
C PHE A 6 -32.86 0.51 -51.48
N LYS A 7 -32.99 -0.61 -52.20
CA LYS A 7 -32.87 -0.63 -53.68
C LYS A 7 -34.04 0.09 -54.37
N LYS A 8 -35.17 0.34 -53.68
CA LYS A 8 -36.31 1.12 -54.19
C LYS A 8 -36.15 2.63 -53.95
N GLY A 9 -35.57 3.07 -52.83
CA GLY A 9 -35.30 4.50 -52.57
C GLY A 9 -34.28 5.09 -53.55
N LEU A 10 -33.12 4.44 -53.70
CA LEU A 10 -32.11 4.80 -54.71
C LEU A 10 -32.62 4.58 -56.15
N LYS A 11 -33.41 3.52 -56.40
CA LYS A 11 -34.07 3.37 -57.70
C LYS A 11 -35.10 4.45 -57.95
N MET A 12 -35.84 4.97 -56.96
CA MET A 12 -36.84 6.04 -57.16
C MET A 12 -36.20 7.37 -57.57
N LEU A 13 -35.02 7.72 -57.03
CA LEU A 13 -34.23 8.85 -57.53
C LEU A 13 -33.77 8.64 -58.99
N SER A 14 -33.37 7.41 -59.36
CA SER A 14 -33.10 7.06 -60.77
C SER A 14 -34.36 6.96 -61.65
N PHE A 15 -35.52 6.65 -61.04
CA PHE A 15 -36.84 6.56 -61.67
C PHE A 15 -37.35 7.95 -62.04
N PHE A 16 -37.15 8.94 -61.17
CA PHE A 16 -37.41 10.35 -61.45
C PHE A 16 -36.61 10.84 -62.67
N ASN A 17 -35.32 10.48 -62.75
CA ASN A 17 -34.47 10.81 -63.90
C ASN A 17 -34.88 10.07 -65.19
N PHE A 18 -35.46 8.87 -65.08
CA PHE A 18 -35.97 8.08 -66.22
C PHE A 18 -37.26 8.66 -66.82
N PHE A 19 -38.23 9.08 -65.99
CA PHE A 19 -39.48 9.68 -66.45
C PHE A 19 -39.31 11.13 -66.96
N LYS A 20 -38.33 11.87 -66.42
CA LYS A 20 -37.92 13.21 -66.92
C LYS A 20 -37.34 13.15 -68.33
N ARG A 21 -36.52 12.14 -68.65
CA ARG A 21 -35.99 11.90 -70.01
C ARG A 21 -37.04 11.42 -71.02
N LYS A 22 -38.17 10.89 -70.55
CA LYS A 22 -39.28 10.39 -71.38
C LYS A 22 -40.41 11.41 -71.56
N GLY A 23 -40.30 12.60 -70.98
CA GLY A 23 -41.29 13.69 -71.13
C GLY A 23 -42.65 13.41 -70.47
N VAL A 24 -42.71 12.48 -69.50
CA VAL A 24 -43.96 12.05 -68.84
C VAL A 24 -44.27 12.88 -67.58
N VAL A 25 -43.26 13.56 -67.02
CA VAL A 25 -43.43 14.53 -65.93
C VAL A 25 -43.06 15.90 -66.49
N GLN A 26 -44.08 16.70 -66.78
CA GLN A 26 -43.94 18.15 -66.88
C GLN A 26 -44.13 18.70 -65.46
N ASP A 27 -43.27 19.65 -65.10
CA ASP A 27 -43.23 20.39 -63.83
C ASP A 27 -42.38 19.86 -62.67
N GLU A 28 -41.85 20.85 -61.96
CA GLU A 28 -40.71 20.86 -61.04
C GLU A 28 -41.02 20.30 -59.64
N GLU A 29 -42.07 19.49 -59.47
CA GLU A 29 -42.50 19.03 -58.15
C GLU A 29 -41.77 17.75 -57.70
N LEU A 30 -41.23 17.80 -56.47
CA LEU A 30 -40.67 16.64 -55.78
C LEU A 30 -41.83 15.80 -55.24
N ASP A 31 -41.84 14.49 -55.50
CA ASP A 31 -42.87 13.58 -54.95
C ASP A 31 -42.77 13.57 -53.41
N PRO A 32 -43.72 14.18 -52.69
CA PRO A 32 -43.68 14.28 -51.23
C PRO A 32 -43.57 12.91 -50.56
N THR A 33 -44.13 11.88 -51.22
CA THR A 33 -44.06 10.49 -50.80
C THR A 33 -42.62 9.97 -50.77
N ALA A 34 -41.84 10.23 -51.82
CA ALA A 34 -40.45 9.78 -51.91
C ALA A 34 -39.56 10.44 -50.85
N PHE A 35 -39.86 11.69 -50.51
CA PHE A 35 -39.18 12.45 -49.48
C PHE A 35 -39.50 11.95 -48.06
N VAL A 36 -40.77 11.71 -47.77
CA VAL A 36 -41.25 11.08 -46.51
C VAL A 36 -40.65 9.68 -46.33
N TYR A 37 -40.48 8.92 -47.42
CA TYR A 37 -39.77 7.64 -47.37
C TYR A 37 -38.29 7.79 -47.01
N ALA A 38 -37.62 8.85 -47.48
CA ALA A 38 -36.23 9.12 -47.12
C ALA A 38 -36.09 9.47 -45.63
N LEU A 39 -36.96 10.33 -45.10
CA LEU A 39 -37.02 10.67 -43.67
C LEU A 39 -37.26 9.44 -42.79
N LYS A 40 -38.21 8.57 -43.16
CA LYS A 40 -38.49 7.31 -42.43
C LYS A 40 -37.31 6.34 -42.46
N THR A 41 -36.54 6.32 -43.54
CA THR A 41 -35.35 5.46 -43.67
C THR A 41 -34.25 5.93 -42.72
N ILE A 42 -34.01 7.24 -42.67
CA ILE A 42 -33.06 7.87 -41.74
C ILE A 42 -33.42 7.53 -40.28
N LYS A 43 -34.71 7.55 -39.93
CA LYS A 43 -35.17 7.19 -38.58
C LYS A 43 -34.93 5.72 -38.20
N ILE A 44 -35.08 4.80 -39.15
CA ILE A 44 -34.79 3.37 -38.91
C ILE A 44 -33.29 3.17 -38.60
N GLU A 45 -32.41 3.92 -39.27
CA GLU A 45 -30.97 3.85 -38.98
C GLU A 45 -30.63 4.37 -37.57
N ASP A 46 -31.36 5.37 -37.05
CA ASP A 46 -31.21 5.88 -35.67
C ASP A 46 -31.50 4.82 -34.60
N ASP A 47 -32.62 4.10 -34.73
CA ASP A 47 -33.00 3.05 -33.78
C ASP A 47 -31.92 1.95 -33.72
N GLU A 48 -31.34 1.62 -34.88
CA GLU A 48 -30.22 0.67 -34.96
C GLU A 48 -28.94 1.21 -34.31
N LEU A 49 -28.66 2.51 -34.43
CA LEU A 49 -27.53 3.17 -33.78
C LEU A 49 -27.69 3.21 -32.24
N LEU A 50 -28.92 3.37 -31.73
CA LEU A 50 -29.23 3.31 -30.30
C LEU A 50 -29.06 1.91 -29.72
N ASP A 51 -29.47 0.86 -30.44
CA ASP A 51 -29.29 -0.51 -30.00
C ASP A 51 -27.80 -0.92 -29.96
N ILE A 52 -27.01 -0.49 -30.95
CA ILE A 52 -25.54 -0.60 -30.95
C ILE A 52 -24.94 0.00 -29.68
N ASN A 53 -25.44 1.16 -29.23
CA ASN A 53 -24.96 1.85 -28.05
C ASN A 53 -25.28 1.10 -26.75
N ARG A 54 -26.51 0.56 -26.62
CA ARG A 54 -26.89 -0.29 -25.47
C ARG A 54 -26.00 -1.53 -25.36
N SER A 55 -25.71 -2.18 -26.48
CA SER A 55 -24.81 -3.33 -26.54
C SER A 55 -23.39 -2.95 -26.08
N ALA A 56 -22.85 -1.82 -26.55
CA ALA A 56 -21.54 -1.32 -26.14
C ALA A 56 -21.47 -1.05 -24.61
N HIS A 57 -22.50 -0.44 -24.02
CA HIS A 57 -22.59 -0.20 -22.58
C HIS A 57 -22.58 -1.51 -21.75
N SER A 58 -23.32 -2.53 -22.20
CA SER A 58 -23.35 -3.84 -21.54
C SER A 58 -21.96 -4.49 -21.49
N ILE A 59 -21.25 -4.49 -22.63
CA ILE A 59 -19.89 -5.06 -22.72
C ILE A 59 -18.92 -4.30 -21.82
N LEU A 60 -18.97 -2.97 -21.79
CA LEU A 60 -18.11 -2.16 -20.92
C LEU A 60 -18.31 -2.42 -19.44
N SER A 61 -19.57 -2.55 -19.01
CA SER A 61 -19.85 -2.89 -17.61
C SER A 61 -19.20 -4.22 -17.22
N SER A 62 -19.19 -5.17 -18.17
CA SER A 62 -18.59 -6.47 -17.97
C SER A 62 -17.05 -6.39 -18.01
N ILE A 63 -16.45 -5.57 -18.89
CA ILE A 63 -14.99 -5.32 -18.92
C ILE A 63 -14.54 -4.78 -17.57
N SER A 64 -15.22 -3.76 -17.04
CA SER A 64 -14.90 -3.14 -15.75
C SER A 64 -14.95 -4.14 -14.59
N ILE A 65 -15.92 -5.05 -14.57
CA ILE A 65 -16.03 -6.10 -13.54
C ILE A 65 -14.86 -7.08 -13.63
N GLU A 66 -14.54 -7.56 -14.84
CA GLU A 66 -13.44 -8.52 -15.02
C GLU A 66 -12.09 -7.91 -14.70
N GLU A 67 -11.87 -6.63 -15.06
CA GLU A 67 -10.65 -5.90 -14.74
C GLU A 67 -10.45 -5.70 -13.24
N LYS A 68 -11.51 -5.35 -12.49
CA LYS A 68 -11.41 -5.26 -11.05
C LYS A 68 -10.96 -6.60 -10.44
N GLY A 69 -11.53 -7.70 -10.94
CA GLY A 69 -11.10 -9.03 -10.55
C GLY A 69 -9.70 -9.42 -11.06
N LEU A 70 -9.17 -8.77 -12.10
CA LEU A 70 -7.80 -8.95 -12.58
C LEU A 70 -6.82 -8.26 -11.60
N ILE A 71 -7.12 -7.01 -11.22
CA ILE A 71 -6.34 -6.23 -10.24
C ILE A 71 -6.26 -6.97 -8.90
N ASP A 72 -7.38 -7.49 -8.39
CA ASP A 72 -7.42 -8.27 -7.15
C ASP A 72 -6.47 -9.49 -7.18
N GLU A 73 -6.31 -10.15 -8.34
CA GLU A 73 -5.40 -11.29 -8.47
C GLU A 73 -3.94 -10.86 -8.61
N ILE A 74 -3.70 -9.73 -9.27
CA ILE A 74 -2.39 -9.12 -9.42
C ILE A 74 -1.82 -8.69 -8.05
N GLU A 75 -2.62 -8.03 -7.21
CA GLU A 75 -2.23 -7.63 -5.85
C GLU A 75 -1.87 -8.85 -4.98
N LYS A 76 -2.61 -9.95 -5.12
CA LYS A 76 -2.29 -11.21 -4.43
C LYS A 76 -0.97 -11.81 -4.92
N ILE A 77 -0.64 -11.71 -6.21
CA ILE A 77 0.67 -12.16 -6.71
C ILE A 77 1.79 -11.35 -6.08
N GLU A 78 1.65 -10.03 -5.99
CA GLU A 78 2.66 -9.18 -5.33
C GLU A 78 2.83 -9.56 -3.85
N GLU A 79 1.74 -9.74 -3.11
CA GLU A 79 1.78 -10.17 -1.70
C GLU A 79 2.56 -11.49 -1.54
N ARG A 80 2.28 -12.46 -2.42
CA ARG A 80 2.95 -13.77 -2.40
C ARG A 80 4.39 -13.69 -2.88
N GLY A 81 4.68 -12.86 -3.88
CA GLY A 81 6.03 -12.59 -4.39
C GLY A 81 6.91 -11.97 -3.32
N ASN A 82 6.40 -11.02 -2.53
CA ASN A 82 7.11 -10.43 -1.39
C ASN A 82 7.41 -11.44 -0.29
N LYS A 83 6.47 -12.36 0.01
CA LYS A 83 6.71 -13.47 0.95
C LYS A 83 7.76 -14.46 0.43
N LEU A 84 7.73 -14.75 -0.88
CA LEU A 84 8.71 -15.61 -1.54
C LEU A 84 10.12 -14.98 -1.48
N TYR A 85 10.23 -13.70 -1.78
CA TYR A 85 11.46 -12.91 -1.63
C TYR A 85 12.03 -12.97 -0.21
N ALA A 86 11.18 -12.77 0.82
CA ALA A 86 11.60 -12.82 2.22
C ALA A 86 12.09 -14.23 2.61
N SER A 87 11.40 -15.28 2.15
CA SER A 87 11.84 -16.65 2.41
C SER A 87 13.19 -16.97 1.75
N ILE A 88 13.41 -16.52 0.51
CA ILE A 88 14.69 -16.67 -0.18
C ILE A 88 15.82 -15.95 0.58
N GLN A 89 15.56 -14.76 1.13
CA GLN A 89 16.52 -14.01 1.93
C GLN A 89 16.94 -14.79 3.18
N ILE A 90 15.97 -15.36 3.91
CA ILE A 90 16.24 -16.15 5.13
C ILE A 90 17.14 -17.34 4.81
N VAL A 91 16.88 -18.05 3.71
CA VAL A 91 17.68 -19.20 3.29
C VAL A 91 19.12 -18.78 2.92
N SER A 92 19.28 -17.67 2.20
CA SER A 92 20.60 -17.12 1.83
C SER A 92 21.42 -16.76 3.06
N GLU A 93 20.85 -15.99 4.00
CA GLU A 93 21.53 -15.59 5.24
C GLU A 93 21.88 -16.79 6.13
N ALA A 94 20.96 -17.74 6.29
CA ALA A 94 21.19 -18.96 7.07
C ALA A 94 22.32 -19.81 6.48
N ALA A 95 22.39 -19.92 5.15
CA ALA A 95 23.42 -20.71 4.48
C ALA A 95 24.81 -20.07 4.56
N ASP A 96 24.93 -18.74 4.47
CA ASP A 96 26.20 -18.04 4.67
C ASP A 96 26.76 -18.26 6.09
N VAL A 97 25.88 -18.16 7.10
CA VAL A 97 26.23 -18.45 8.49
C VAL A 97 26.74 -19.89 8.66
N LEU A 98 26.09 -20.88 8.05
CA LEU A 98 26.55 -22.27 8.05
C LEU A 98 27.96 -22.41 7.46
N ILE A 99 28.22 -21.77 6.32
CA ILE A 99 29.49 -21.87 5.61
C ILE A 99 30.63 -21.30 6.47
N ASP A 100 30.45 -20.11 7.04
CA ASP A 100 31.50 -19.46 7.84
C ASP A 100 31.83 -20.24 9.11
N TYR A 101 30.81 -20.72 9.83
CA TYR A 101 31.03 -21.54 11.02
C TYR A 101 31.72 -22.88 10.69
N SER A 102 31.39 -23.53 9.56
CA SER A 102 32.00 -24.82 9.18
C SER A 102 33.50 -24.67 8.92
N LYS A 103 33.92 -23.55 8.31
CA LYS A 103 35.33 -23.23 8.04
C LYS A 103 36.09 -22.92 9.32
N ASN A 104 35.51 -22.11 10.21
CA ASN A 104 36.12 -21.77 11.50
C ASN A 104 36.30 -23.00 12.40
N SER A 105 35.31 -23.90 12.41
CA SER A 105 35.36 -25.18 13.15
C SER A 105 36.45 -26.10 12.62
N THR A 106 36.60 -26.18 11.29
CA THR A 106 37.66 -26.98 10.63
C THR A 106 39.06 -26.48 11.01
N GLU A 107 39.28 -25.16 10.99
CA GLU A 107 40.59 -24.58 11.34
C GLU A 107 40.90 -24.77 12.83
N SER A 108 39.91 -24.65 13.71
CA SER A 108 40.09 -24.88 15.15
C SER A 108 40.52 -26.32 15.45
N ILE A 109 39.90 -27.32 14.79
CA ILE A 109 40.29 -28.73 14.93
C ILE A 109 41.70 -28.99 14.38
N LYS A 110 42.08 -28.35 13.27
CA LYS A 110 43.43 -28.47 12.70
C LYS A 110 44.50 -27.94 13.66
N ASN A 111 44.21 -26.86 14.38
CA ASN A 111 45.09 -26.35 15.43
C ASN A 111 45.21 -27.35 16.58
N SER A 112 44.11 -27.95 17.04
CA SER A 112 44.13 -29.00 18.08
C SER A 112 44.93 -30.24 17.65
N ILE A 113 44.87 -30.66 16.38
CA ILE A 113 45.70 -31.77 15.87
C ILE A 113 47.20 -31.43 16.04
N THR A 114 47.57 -30.18 15.74
CA THR A 114 48.95 -29.70 15.90
C THR A 114 49.37 -29.67 17.38
N GLU A 115 48.47 -29.37 18.30
CA GLU A 115 48.73 -29.45 19.75
C GLU A 115 49.00 -30.90 20.20
N PHE A 116 48.27 -31.88 19.66
CA PHE A 116 48.49 -33.30 19.98
C PHE A 116 49.87 -33.80 19.52
N ASP A 117 50.39 -33.31 18.39
CA ASP A 117 51.76 -33.62 17.97
C ASP A 117 52.80 -33.08 18.98
N GLN A 118 52.52 -31.92 19.61
CA GLN A 118 53.36 -31.38 20.68
C GLN A 118 53.24 -32.22 21.96
N VAL A 119 52.06 -32.74 22.29
CA VAL A 119 51.84 -33.63 23.43
C VAL A 119 52.65 -34.93 23.30
N ILE A 120 52.71 -35.53 22.11
CA ILE A 120 53.56 -36.71 21.85
C ILE A 120 55.04 -36.39 22.10
N ASN A 121 55.49 -35.20 21.67
CA ASN A 121 56.85 -34.74 21.94
C ASN A 121 57.13 -34.57 23.45
N GLN A 122 56.15 -34.06 24.22
CA GLN A 122 56.28 -33.99 25.69
C GLN A 122 56.33 -35.39 26.32
N LEU A 123 55.54 -36.36 25.84
CA LEU A 123 55.58 -37.75 26.32
C LEU A 123 56.94 -38.42 26.11
N ASN A 124 57.66 -38.06 25.04
CA ASN A 124 59.02 -38.55 24.79
C ASN A 124 60.06 -38.04 25.81
N ILE A 125 59.81 -36.87 26.44
CA ILE A 125 60.67 -36.36 27.52
C ILE A 125 60.65 -37.31 28.71
N PHE A 126 59.49 -37.87 29.05
CA PHE A 126 59.38 -38.83 30.15
C PHE A 126 60.07 -40.17 29.85
N THR A 127 59.90 -40.74 28.65
CA THR A 127 60.60 -41.98 28.30
C THR A 127 62.12 -41.81 28.37
N SER A 128 62.63 -40.65 27.92
CA SER A 128 64.06 -40.33 28.04
C SER A 128 64.47 -40.05 29.49
N GLY A 129 63.61 -39.43 30.29
CA GLY A 129 63.89 -39.08 31.68
C GLY A 129 63.90 -40.31 32.58
N SER A 130 62.86 -41.15 32.55
CA SER A 130 62.80 -42.45 33.25
C SER A 130 64.02 -43.33 32.98
N SER A 131 64.44 -43.47 31.72
CA SER A 131 65.64 -44.24 31.36
C SER A 131 66.91 -43.66 32.00
N LYS A 132 67.06 -42.34 32.00
CA LYS A 132 68.21 -41.66 32.63
C LYS A 132 68.18 -41.81 34.14
N ILE A 133 67.01 -41.71 34.77
CA ILE A 133 66.85 -41.92 36.21
C ILE A 133 67.32 -43.34 36.58
N LEU A 134 66.85 -44.37 35.87
CA LEU A 134 67.30 -45.75 36.10
C LEU A 134 68.82 -45.90 35.97
N ASP A 135 69.43 -45.30 34.94
CA ASP A 135 70.88 -45.35 34.74
C ASP A 135 71.67 -44.63 35.84
N ILE A 136 71.16 -43.50 36.35
CA ILE A 136 71.79 -42.72 37.43
C ILE A 136 71.61 -43.41 38.79
N VAL A 137 70.51 -44.13 39.00
CA VAL A 137 70.19 -44.83 40.27
C VAL A 137 70.95 -46.15 40.41
N LYS A 138 71.26 -46.87 39.31
CA LYS A 138 71.98 -48.18 39.36
C LYS A 138 73.21 -48.22 40.28
N PRO A 139 74.13 -47.24 40.26
CA PRO A 139 75.31 -47.23 41.12
C PRO A 139 75.00 -47.06 42.62
N PHE A 140 73.78 -46.66 43.02
CA PHE A 140 73.44 -46.37 44.41
C PHE A 140 73.54 -47.60 45.30
N ASN A 141 73.18 -48.78 44.79
CA ASN A 141 73.30 -50.02 45.55
C ASN A 141 74.77 -50.43 45.75
N ASP A 142 75.60 -50.24 44.73
CA ASP A 142 77.05 -50.48 44.80
C ASP A 142 77.74 -49.51 45.77
N TYR A 143 77.37 -48.21 45.71
CA TYR A 143 77.86 -47.22 46.66
C TYR A 143 77.42 -47.51 48.10
N SER A 144 76.15 -47.89 48.29
CA SER A 144 75.62 -48.27 49.60
C SER A 144 76.34 -49.49 50.18
N LYS A 145 76.61 -50.51 49.35
CA LYS A 145 77.42 -51.68 49.71
C LYS A 145 78.86 -51.30 50.05
N HIS A 146 79.46 -50.38 49.29
CA HIS A 146 80.83 -49.92 49.53
C HIS A 146 80.93 -49.15 50.85
N ILE A 147 79.99 -48.23 51.13
CA ILE A 147 79.91 -47.54 52.44
C ILE A 147 79.72 -48.57 53.57
N GLY A 148 78.90 -49.61 53.36
CA GLY A 148 78.71 -50.70 54.33
C GLY A 148 80.02 -51.42 54.66
N GLN A 149 80.78 -51.83 53.64
CA GLN A 149 82.10 -52.46 53.79
C GLN A 149 83.09 -51.55 54.52
N ILE A 150 83.14 -50.27 54.16
CA ILE A 150 84.02 -49.30 54.83
C ILE A 150 83.59 -49.11 56.29
N THR A 151 82.30 -49.14 56.58
CA THR A 151 81.76 -49.06 57.95
C THR A 151 82.16 -50.27 58.78
N GLU A 152 82.13 -51.48 58.23
CA GLU A 152 82.64 -52.69 58.89
C GLU A 152 84.15 -52.59 59.18
N ILE A 153 84.94 -52.00 58.27
CA ILE A 153 86.35 -51.71 58.49
C ILE A 153 86.52 -50.75 59.68
N ILE A 154 85.72 -49.68 59.77
CA ILE A 154 85.77 -48.73 60.89
C ILE A 154 85.37 -49.41 62.21
N ILE A 155 84.37 -50.30 62.21
CA ILE A 155 83.98 -51.10 63.37
C ILE A 155 85.14 -52.01 63.81
N GLY A 156 85.77 -52.71 62.88
CA GLY A 156 86.95 -53.54 63.15
C GLY A 156 88.12 -52.72 63.71
N ILE A 157 88.36 -51.51 63.18
CA ILE A 157 89.36 -50.58 63.69
C ILE A 157 89.01 -50.13 65.12
N ALA A 158 87.74 -49.83 65.42
CA ALA A 158 87.31 -49.46 66.76
C ALA A 158 87.53 -50.60 67.77
N GLN A 159 87.22 -51.85 67.41
CA GLN A 159 87.47 -53.04 68.23
C GLN A 159 88.97 -53.31 68.45
N MET A 160 89.78 -53.12 67.40
CA MET A 160 91.24 -53.21 67.51
C MET A 160 91.81 -52.09 68.38
N THR A 161 91.25 -50.87 68.29
CA THR A 161 91.63 -49.72 69.11
C THR A 161 91.26 -49.95 70.59
N GLU A 162 90.10 -50.55 70.86
CA GLU A 162 89.68 -50.96 72.20
C GLU A 162 90.60 -52.06 72.76
N SER A 163 90.94 -53.06 71.94
CA SER A 163 91.87 -54.13 72.32
C SER A 163 93.29 -53.60 72.58
N ALA A 164 93.76 -52.67 71.74
CA ALA A 164 95.03 -51.97 71.94
C ALA A 164 95.00 -51.11 73.21
N ALA A 165 93.89 -50.43 73.50
CA ALA A 165 93.68 -49.66 74.72
C ALA A 165 93.67 -50.55 75.98
N ARG A 166 92.97 -51.68 75.97
CA ARG A 166 93.00 -52.66 77.08
C ARG A 166 94.39 -53.24 77.29
N ASN A 167 95.09 -53.59 76.21
CA ASN A 167 96.48 -54.06 76.28
C ASN A 167 97.42 -52.98 76.82
N ALA A 168 97.21 -51.71 76.46
CA ALA A 168 97.94 -50.58 77.01
C ALA A 168 97.64 -50.39 78.50
N GLY A 169 96.37 -50.52 78.93
CA GLY A 169 95.96 -50.47 80.34
C GLY A 169 96.58 -51.59 81.19
N ILE A 170 96.59 -52.83 80.69
CA ILE A 170 97.23 -53.98 81.36
C ILE A 170 98.75 -53.77 81.50
N LYS A 171 99.41 -53.29 80.43
CA LYS A 171 100.85 -53.01 80.47
C LYS A 171 101.19 -51.81 81.36
N SER A 172 100.31 -50.82 81.44
CA SER A 172 100.42 -49.68 82.37
C SER A 172 100.38 -50.14 83.83
N PHE A 173 99.43 -51.03 84.17
CA PHE A 173 99.31 -51.61 85.50
C PHE A 173 100.58 -52.35 85.94
N HIS A 174 101.23 -53.09 85.03
CA HIS A 174 102.52 -53.75 85.30
C HIS A 174 103.72 -52.80 85.43
N ALA A 175 103.60 -51.53 85.02
CA ALA A 175 104.70 -50.54 85.07
C ALA A 175 104.68 -49.63 86.33
N GLY A 176 103.70 -49.78 87.23
CA GLY A 176 103.63 -49.03 88.50
C GLY A 176 103.50 -47.51 88.33
N GLU A 177 104.15 -46.69 89.18
CA GLU A 177 104.09 -45.22 89.08
C GLU A 177 104.56 -44.66 87.72
N SER A 178 105.41 -45.40 87.01
CA SER A 178 105.89 -45.03 85.66
C SER A 178 104.83 -45.21 84.57
N GLY A 179 103.71 -45.89 84.87
CA GLY A 179 102.62 -46.21 83.95
C GLY A 179 101.42 -45.26 84.00
N LYS A 180 101.22 -44.46 85.06
CA LYS A 180 99.98 -43.66 85.29
C LYS A 180 99.57 -42.74 84.12
N GLY A 181 100.54 -42.16 83.40
CA GLY A 181 100.26 -41.36 82.20
C GLY A 181 99.61 -42.16 81.06
N PHE A 182 99.88 -43.46 80.96
CA PHE A 182 99.31 -44.36 79.96
C PHE A 182 97.93 -44.90 80.34
N GLU A 183 97.62 -45.00 81.62
CA GLU A 183 96.29 -45.40 82.11
C GLU A 183 95.23 -44.38 81.65
N VAL A 184 95.51 -43.09 81.82
CA VAL A 184 94.64 -41.99 81.34
C VAL A 184 94.47 -42.03 79.81
N ILE A 185 95.54 -42.37 79.08
CA ILE A 185 95.49 -42.50 77.61
C ILE A 185 94.67 -43.72 77.21
N ALA A 186 94.85 -44.86 77.87
CA ALA A 186 94.09 -46.10 77.62
C ALA A 186 92.59 -45.91 77.89
N ASP A 187 92.22 -45.29 79.01
CA ASP A 187 90.81 -44.98 79.33
C ASP A 187 90.20 -44.03 78.30
N ARG A 188 90.99 -43.03 77.87
CA ARG A 188 90.52 -42.07 76.86
C ARG A 188 90.42 -42.70 75.46
N MET A 189 91.29 -43.65 75.11
CA MET A 189 91.17 -44.46 73.89
C MET A 189 89.93 -45.38 73.96
N LEU A 190 89.65 -45.97 75.12
CA LEU A 190 88.46 -46.82 75.33
C LEU A 190 87.17 -46.00 75.15
N LEU A 191 87.13 -44.79 75.71
CA LEU A 191 86.01 -43.86 75.54
C LEU A 191 85.83 -43.43 74.08
N LEU A 192 86.92 -43.13 73.36
CA LEU A 192 86.87 -42.77 71.94
C LEU A 192 86.40 -43.97 71.09
N ALA A 193 86.89 -45.18 71.35
CA ALA A 193 86.45 -46.40 70.66
C ALA A 193 84.96 -46.68 70.90
N SER A 194 84.46 -46.48 72.13
CA SER A 194 83.03 -46.60 72.45
C SER A 194 82.17 -45.56 71.71
N LYS A 195 82.63 -44.31 71.62
CA LYS A 195 81.97 -43.26 70.82
C LYS A 195 81.97 -43.59 69.33
N THR A 196 83.10 -44.03 68.79
CA THR A 196 83.21 -44.49 67.39
C THR A 196 82.21 -45.62 67.14
N PHE A 197 82.10 -46.60 68.04
CA PHE A 197 81.14 -47.70 67.93
C PHE A 197 79.69 -47.22 67.92
N SER A 198 79.35 -46.25 68.78
CA SER A 198 78.00 -45.68 68.84
C SER A 198 77.60 -44.94 67.55
N LEU A 199 78.55 -44.23 66.92
CA LEU A 199 78.32 -43.51 65.68
C LEU A 199 78.24 -44.45 64.47
N THR A 200 79.07 -45.50 64.44
CA THR A 200 79.02 -46.50 63.37
C THR A 200 77.71 -47.29 63.32
N LYS A 201 76.87 -47.26 64.36
CA LYS A 201 75.53 -47.88 64.33
C LYS A 201 74.50 -47.09 63.50
N ARG A 202 74.71 -45.78 63.28
CA ARG A 202 73.77 -44.91 62.55
C ARG A 202 73.87 -45.07 61.02
N ILE A 203 75.04 -45.45 60.52
CA ILE A 203 75.31 -45.59 59.09
C ILE A 203 74.57 -46.81 58.48
N PRO A 204 74.57 -48.01 59.09
CA PRO A 204 73.86 -49.19 58.56
C PRO A 204 72.35 -48.99 58.41
N GLU A 205 71.70 -48.32 59.36
CA GLU A 205 70.26 -48.01 59.27
C GLU A 205 69.95 -47.08 58.10
N SER A 206 70.77 -46.04 57.91
CA SER A 206 70.63 -45.11 56.78
C SER A 206 70.93 -45.78 55.43
N ILE A 207 71.88 -46.73 55.39
CA ILE A 207 72.19 -47.55 54.21
C ILE A 207 71.02 -48.45 53.85
N GLU A 208 70.41 -49.13 54.82
CA GLU A 208 69.27 -50.01 54.57
C GLU A 208 68.07 -49.20 54.08
N ASN A 209 67.82 -48.02 54.67
CA ASN A 209 66.79 -47.10 54.19
C ASN A 209 67.04 -46.63 52.75
N ILE A 210 68.29 -46.27 52.40
CA ILE A 210 68.66 -45.91 51.03
C ILE A 210 68.43 -47.09 50.09
N LYS A 211 68.80 -48.31 50.48
CA LYS A 211 68.64 -49.51 49.67
C LYS A 211 67.17 -49.83 49.41
N VAL A 212 66.33 -49.88 50.45
CA VAL A 212 64.88 -50.10 50.32
C VAL A 212 64.26 -49.03 49.44
N LYS A 213 64.57 -47.75 49.67
CA LYS A 213 64.05 -46.65 48.85
C LYS A 213 64.56 -46.70 47.41
N THR A 214 65.78 -47.15 47.18
CA THR A 214 66.33 -47.34 45.83
C THR A 214 65.57 -48.42 45.07
N GLU A 215 65.21 -49.53 45.72
CA GLU A 215 64.41 -50.60 45.13
C GLU A 215 62.97 -50.12 44.82
N GLU A 216 62.32 -49.44 45.77
CA GLU A 216 60.98 -48.83 45.58
C GLU A 216 60.96 -47.80 44.43
N VAL A 217 62.02 -47.00 44.30
CA VAL A 217 62.18 -46.03 43.21
C VAL A 217 62.32 -46.73 41.87
N VAL A 218 63.12 -47.80 41.77
CA VAL A 218 63.28 -48.54 40.49
C VAL A 218 61.94 -49.11 40.04
N GLU A 219 61.19 -49.75 40.95
CA GLU A 219 59.84 -50.26 40.66
C GLU A 219 58.88 -49.13 40.26
N SER A 220 58.92 -48.00 40.96
CA SER A 220 58.08 -46.84 40.66
C SER A 220 58.40 -46.21 39.30
N VAL A 221 59.68 -46.14 38.90
CA VAL A 221 60.10 -45.65 37.58
C VAL A 221 59.67 -46.60 36.46
N ASP A 222 59.74 -47.92 36.68
CA ASP A 222 59.24 -48.91 35.73
C ASP A 222 57.71 -48.81 35.56
N ASN A 223 56.98 -48.64 36.66
CA ASN A 223 55.53 -48.42 36.65
C ASN A 223 55.16 -47.12 35.91
N VAL A 224 55.89 -46.02 36.13
CA VAL A 224 55.71 -44.77 35.39
C VAL A 224 55.98 -44.97 33.90
N THR A 225 57.04 -45.70 33.54
CA THR A 225 57.41 -45.98 32.14
C THR A 225 56.31 -46.77 31.41
N SER A 226 55.79 -47.83 32.04
CA SER A 226 54.68 -48.64 31.50
C SER A 226 53.39 -47.82 31.29
N LYS A 227 53.09 -46.90 32.22
CA LYS A 227 51.95 -45.98 32.10
C LYS A 227 52.16 -44.97 30.96
N ILE A 228 53.36 -44.45 30.78
CA ILE A 228 53.69 -43.54 29.66
C ILE A 228 53.52 -44.24 28.31
N ASP A 229 53.91 -45.51 28.18
CA ASP A 229 53.73 -46.26 26.93
C ASP A 229 52.25 -46.50 26.61
N THR A 230 51.45 -46.76 27.65
CA THR A 230 49.98 -46.86 27.51
C THR A 230 49.38 -45.52 27.07
N LEU A 231 49.82 -44.42 27.71
CA LEU A 231 49.40 -43.07 27.38
C LEU A 231 49.72 -42.70 25.93
N LYS A 232 50.92 -43.01 25.43
CA LYS A 232 51.28 -42.76 24.02
C LYS A 232 50.30 -43.41 23.05
N ARG A 233 49.97 -44.68 23.25
CA ARG A 233 48.98 -45.39 22.41
C ARG A 233 47.60 -44.75 22.47
N ASN A 234 47.16 -44.34 23.66
CA ASN A 234 45.87 -43.68 23.84
C ASN A 234 45.84 -42.28 23.20
N ILE A 235 46.96 -41.55 23.24
CA ILE A 235 47.14 -40.25 22.59
C ILE A 235 47.18 -40.37 21.06
N ASP A 236 47.83 -41.40 20.51
CA ASP A 236 47.80 -41.70 19.08
C ASP A 236 46.37 -42.00 18.61
N LEU A 237 45.62 -42.79 19.40
CA LEU A 237 44.21 -43.06 19.14
C LEU A 237 43.36 -41.78 19.19
N LEU A 238 43.62 -40.87 20.14
CA LEU A 238 42.97 -39.56 20.20
C LEU A 238 43.28 -38.71 18.96
N SER A 239 44.54 -38.66 18.53
CA SER A 239 44.94 -37.95 17.30
C SER A 239 44.23 -38.52 16.08
N PHE A 240 44.08 -39.85 15.98
CA PHE A 240 43.30 -40.49 14.92
C PHE A 240 41.81 -40.09 14.96
N ARG A 241 41.18 -40.11 16.14
CA ARG A 241 39.77 -39.69 16.30
C ARG A 241 39.58 -38.22 15.95
N LEU A 242 40.53 -37.36 16.32
CA LEU A 242 40.48 -35.94 15.99
C LEU A 242 40.62 -35.70 14.48
N LYS A 243 41.43 -36.50 13.78
CA LYS A 243 41.49 -36.53 12.31
C LYS A 243 40.17 -36.98 11.68
N ASN A 244 39.46 -37.92 12.28
CA ASN A 244 38.12 -38.29 11.80
C ASN A 244 37.11 -37.14 11.97
N VAL A 245 37.17 -36.40 13.09
CA VAL A 245 36.39 -35.16 13.28
C VAL A 245 36.72 -34.14 12.18
N GLN A 246 38.01 -33.93 11.88
CA GLN A 246 38.46 -33.05 10.80
C GLN A 246 37.95 -33.49 9.43
N MET A 247 37.98 -34.78 9.13
CA MET A 247 37.52 -35.33 7.85
C MET A 247 36.02 -35.09 7.65
N ASN A 248 35.20 -35.38 8.67
CA ASN A 248 33.76 -35.10 8.63
C ASN A 248 33.46 -33.60 8.46
N LEU A 249 34.20 -32.73 9.15
CA LEU A 249 34.10 -31.27 8.97
C LEU A 249 34.50 -30.83 7.56
N SER A 250 35.56 -31.39 6.98
CA SER A 250 35.99 -31.08 5.61
C SER A 250 34.94 -31.48 4.58
N ASP A 251 34.26 -32.62 4.78
CA ASP A 251 33.17 -33.04 3.90
C ASP A 251 31.95 -32.11 4.05
N ILE A 252 31.66 -31.63 5.26
CA ILE A 252 30.64 -30.60 5.49
C ILE A 252 31.02 -29.33 4.75
N VAL A 253 32.25 -28.81 4.90
CA VAL A 253 32.72 -27.61 4.18
C VAL A 253 32.57 -27.77 2.66
N SER A 254 32.96 -28.91 2.09
CA SER A 254 32.83 -29.13 0.65
C SER A 254 31.37 -29.13 0.18
N LYS A 255 30.44 -29.68 0.98
CA LYS A 255 28.99 -29.66 0.66
C LYS A 255 28.38 -28.29 0.91
N SER A 256 28.81 -27.57 1.94
CA SER A 256 28.43 -26.18 2.21
C SER A 256 28.94 -25.22 1.13
N ASP A 257 30.12 -25.44 0.55
CA ASP A 257 30.60 -24.64 -0.58
C ASP A 257 29.75 -24.84 -1.85
N ARG A 258 29.20 -26.05 -2.10
CA ARG A 258 28.20 -26.25 -3.17
C ARG A 258 26.90 -25.47 -2.92
N MET A 259 26.56 -25.24 -1.66
CA MET A 259 25.40 -24.41 -1.29
C MET A 259 25.53 -22.98 -1.81
N LYS A 260 26.76 -22.44 -1.94
CA LYS A 260 27.01 -21.11 -2.54
C LYS A 260 26.58 -20.99 -4.00
N GLU A 261 26.72 -22.06 -4.77
CA GLU A 261 26.24 -22.06 -6.16
C GLU A 261 24.72 -21.90 -6.21
N TYR A 262 24.01 -22.55 -5.28
CA TYR A 262 22.55 -22.43 -5.16
C TYR A 262 22.11 -21.09 -4.58
N ILE A 263 22.83 -20.55 -3.59
CA ILE A 263 22.60 -19.19 -3.06
C ILE A 263 22.71 -18.15 -4.17
N ASN A 264 23.75 -18.25 -5.03
CA ASN A 264 23.92 -17.33 -6.16
C ASN A 264 22.75 -17.40 -7.16
N ILE A 265 22.15 -18.58 -7.36
CA ILE A 265 20.95 -18.74 -8.20
C ILE A 265 19.75 -18.11 -7.50
N GLN A 266 19.58 -18.35 -6.20
CA GLN A 266 18.53 -17.75 -5.39
C GLN A 266 18.62 -16.21 -5.32
N ASP A 267 19.80 -15.62 -5.22
CA ASP A 267 20.00 -14.16 -5.24
C ASP A 267 19.66 -13.53 -6.59
N LYS A 268 19.94 -14.22 -7.70
CA LYS A 268 19.49 -13.78 -9.03
C LYS A 268 17.96 -13.79 -9.11
N ASN A 269 17.34 -14.87 -8.63
CA ASN A 269 15.88 -15.02 -8.62
C ASN A 269 15.22 -13.99 -7.70
N LYS A 270 15.83 -13.68 -6.55
CA LYS A 270 15.43 -12.63 -5.62
C LYS A 270 15.38 -11.26 -6.30
N ASN A 271 16.44 -10.87 -7.02
CA ASN A 271 16.45 -9.60 -7.75
C ASN A 271 15.40 -9.58 -8.87
N LEU A 272 15.24 -10.69 -9.59
CA LEU A 272 14.24 -10.85 -10.64
C LEU A 272 12.82 -10.68 -10.09
N ILE A 273 12.47 -11.33 -8.96
CA ILE A 273 11.17 -11.17 -8.29
C ILE A 273 10.92 -9.71 -7.90
N ASN A 274 11.93 -9.01 -7.38
CA ASN A 274 11.79 -7.61 -6.98
C ASN A 274 11.54 -6.67 -8.17
N ASP A 275 12.29 -6.85 -9.26
CA ASP A 275 12.09 -6.07 -10.49
C ASP A 275 10.72 -6.35 -11.14
N LEU A 276 10.28 -7.60 -11.05
CA LEU A 276 8.97 -8.00 -11.51
C LEU A 276 7.83 -7.44 -10.63
N ASN A 277 7.97 -7.40 -9.31
CA ASN A 277 7.00 -6.77 -8.39
C ASN A 277 6.81 -5.28 -8.72
N ARG A 278 7.90 -4.57 -9.01
CA ARG A 278 7.83 -3.17 -9.48
C ARG A 278 7.10 -3.05 -10.81
N SER A 279 7.32 -4.00 -11.72
CA SER A 279 6.66 -4.02 -13.03
C SER A 279 5.15 -4.27 -12.90
N VAL A 280 4.76 -5.12 -11.94
CA VAL A 280 3.36 -5.41 -11.61
C VAL A 280 2.62 -4.18 -11.08
N GLN A 281 3.23 -3.39 -10.21
CA GLN A 281 2.61 -2.15 -9.72
C GLN A 281 2.34 -1.14 -10.84
N ASN A 282 3.31 -0.94 -11.74
CA ASN A 282 3.11 -0.10 -12.92
C ASN A 282 1.96 -0.60 -13.81
N ILE A 283 1.74 -1.92 -13.88
CA ILE A 283 0.67 -2.53 -14.69
C ILE A 283 -0.72 -2.19 -14.13
N VAL A 284 -0.89 -2.23 -12.81
CA VAL A 284 -2.17 -1.90 -12.15
C VAL A 284 -2.57 -0.46 -12.47
N ASP A 285 -1.63 0.47 -12.32
CA ASP A 285 -1.85 1.88 -12.63
C ASP A 285 -2.22 2.11 -14.10
N ILE A 286 -1.50 1.45 -15.02
CA ILE A 286 -1.77 1.54 -16.46
C ILE A 286 -3.13 0.94 -16.82
N SER A 287 -3.55 -0.16 -16.18
CA SER A 287 -4.84 -0.81 -16.45
C SER A 287 -6.01 0.11 -16.07
N LEU A 288 -5.97 0.65 -14.85
CA LEU A 288 -6.99 1.57 -14.34
C LEU A 288 -7.17 2.77 -15.26
N GLN A 289 -6.06 3.42 -15.64
CA GLN A 289 -6.07 4.56 -16.56
C GLN A 289 -6.65 4.21 -17.95
N SER A 290 -6.34 3.02 -18.46
CA SER A 290 -6.74 2.60 -19.80
C SER A 290 -8.25 2.30 -19.87
N THR A 291 -8.81 1.67 -18.85
CA THR A 291 -10.25 1.39 -18.78
C THR A 291 -11.11 2.61 -18.54
N GLU A 292 -10.64 3.56 -17.75
CA GLU A 292 -11.36 4.80 -17.56
C GLU A 292 -11.39 5.66 -18.81
N LYS A 293 -10.27 5.70 -19.55
CA LYS A 293 -10.22 6.33 -20.87
C LYS A 293 -11.26 5.69 -21.79
N LEU A 294 -11.34 4.36 -21.80
CA LEU A 294 -12.31 3.61 -22.59
C LEU A 294 -13.76 3.90 -22.17
N LEU A 295 -14.07 3.84 -20.87
CA LEU A 295 -15.40 4.14 -20.30
C LEU A 295 -15.87 5.55 -20.65
N THR A 296 -15.00 6.54 -20.49
CA THR A 296 -15.31 7.95 -20.73
C THR A 296 -15.67 8.20 -22.19
N MET A 297 -14.91 7.61 -23.11
CA MET A 297 -15.14 7.79 -24.54
C MET A 297 -16.44 7.16 -25.01
N VAL A 298 -16.74 5.94 -24.55
CA VAL A 298 -18.01 5.31 -24.91
C VAL A 298 -19.21 6.00 -24.27
N LYS A 299 -19.07 6.54 -23.06
CA LYS A 299 -20.13 7.39 -22.48
C LYS A 299 -20.36 8.65 -23.30
N THR A 300 -19.29 9.33 -23.70
CA THR A 300 -19.37 10.52 -24.56
C THR A 300 -20.07 10.20 -25.89
N GLN A 301 -19.75 9.05 -26.48
CA GLN A 301 -20.41 8.58 -27.69
C GLN A 301 -21.91 8.30 -27.47
N SER A 302 -22.27 7.72 -26.32
CA SER A 302 -23.66 7.49 -25.96
C SER A 302 -24.44 8.81 -25.87
N ASP A 303 -23.88 9.82 -25.21
CA ASP A 303 -24.53 11.12 -25.04
C ASP A 303 -24.74 11.82 -26.40
N VAL A 304 -23.75 11.72 -27.30
CA VAL A 304 -23.85 12.24 -28.67
C VAL A 304 -24.94 11.54 -29.47
N LYS A 305 -25.06 10.21 -29.34
CA LYS A 305 -26.12 9.43 -30.02
C LYS A 305 -27.51 9.75 -29.49
N ILE A 306 -27.67 9.95 -28.19
CA ILE A 306 -28.94 10.42 -27.62
C ILE A 306 -29.28 11.80 -28.19
N GLY A 307 -28.29 12.69 -28.32
CA GLY A 307 -28.45 13.98 -28.99
C GLY A 307 -28.89 13.87 -30.45
N LEU A 308 -28.29 12.94 -31.21
CA LEU A 308 -28.66 12.66 -32.60
C LEU A 308 -30.09 12.14 -32.71
N SER A 309 -30.47 11.16 -31.90
CA SER A 309 -31.83 10.60 -31.90
C SER A 309 -32.89 11.66 -31.57
N ASN A 310 -32.59 12.52 -30.59
CA ASN A 310 -33.42 13.66 -30.26
C ASN A 310 -33.60 14.62 -31.43
N LEU A 311 -32.54 14.86 -32.21
CA LEU A 311 -32.62 15.67 -33.42
C LEU A 311 -33.42 14.98 -34.53
N MET A 312 -33.35 13.65 -34.64
CA MET A 312 -34.06 12.87 -35.66
C MET A 312 -35.56 12.75 -35.37
N GLN A 313 -35.98 12.59 -34.11
CA GLN A 313 -37.41 12.63 -33.71
C GLN A 313 -38.11 13.93 -34.14
N GLN A 314 -37.33 14.99 -34.24
CA GLN A 314 -37.82 16.33 -34.54
C GLN A 314 -38.13 16.48 -36.05
N LEU A 315 -37.84 15.45 -36.87
CA LEU A 315 -38.27 15.28 -38.27
C LEU A 315 -39.72 14.76 -38.41
N ASP A 316 -40.30 14.17 -37.37
CA ASP A 316 -41.65 13.56 -37.46
C ASP A 316 -42.73 14.57 -37.90
N PRO A 317 -42.83 15.78 -37.30
CA PRO A 317 -43.83 16.77 -37.72
C PRO A 317 -43.59 17.26 -39.16
N LEU A 318 -42.33 17.37 -39.59
CA LEU A 318 -41.96 17.80 -40.95
C LEU A 318 -42.40 16.77 -42.00
N SER A 319 -42.22 15.48 -41.71
CA SER A 319 -42.73 14.38 -42.55
C SER A 319 -44.25 14.45 -42.73
N ASP A 320 -44.99 14.81 -41.68
CA ASP A 320 -46.45 14.91 -41.73
C ASP A 320 -46.90 16.12 -42.56
N LEU A 321 -46.29 17.30 -42.38
CA LEU A 321 -46.58 18.50 -43.19
C LEU A 321 -46.37 18.27 -44.70
N ILE A 322 -45.29 17.61 -45.07
CA ILE A 322 -44.98 17.30 -46.48
C ILE A 322 -45.99 16.30 -47.05
N SER A 323 -46.40 15.32 -46.25
CA SER A 323 -47.44 14.35 -46.64
C SER A 323 -48.78 15.04 -46.92
N GLU A 324 -49.09 16.14 -46.21
CA GLU A 324 -50.31 16.94 -46.38
C GLU A 324 -50.21 18.03 -47.47
N LYS A 325 -49.07 18.20 -48.15
CA LYS A 325 -48.81 19.23 -49.18
C LYS A 325 -49.02 20.69 -48.72
N LYS A 326 -48.89 21.00 -47.41
CA LYS A 326 -49.02 22.37 -46.89
C LYS A 326 -47.65 23.06 -46.83
N SER A 327 -47.57 24.33 -47.29
CA SER A 327 -46.41 25.24 -47.14
C SER A 327 -45.03 24.62 -47.47
N ILE A 328 -44.85 24.18 -48.72
CA ILE A 328 -43.67 23.41 -49.18
C ILE A 328 -42.36 24.21 -49.07
N GLU A 329 -42.33 25.51 -49.41
CA GLU A 329 -41.08 26.28 -49.45
C GLU A 329 -40.41 26.46 -48.06
N ASN A 330 -41.19 26.74 -47.01
CA ASN A 330 -40.65 26.93 -45.67
C ASN A 330 -40.27 25.60 -44.99
N ALA A 331 -41.04 24.54 -45.24
CA ALA A 331 -40.70 23.18 -44.82
C ALA A 331 -39.34 22.76 -45.38
N LEU A 332 -39.11 22.96 -46.69
CA LEU A 332 -37.84 22.64 -47.35
C LEU A 332 -36.65 23.46 -46.79
N SER A 333 -36.87 24.73 -46.44
CA SER A 333 -35.83 25.59 -45.85
C SER A 333 -35.41 25.13 -44.45
N THR A 334 -36.40 24.75 -43.64
CA THR A 334 -36.21 24.22 -42.28
C THR A 334 -35.50 22.88 -42.35
N GLU A 335 -35.87 22.05 -43.33
CA GLU A 335 -35.23 20.76 -43.58
C GLU A 335 -33.78 20.88 -43.98
N LEU A 336 -33.41 21.82 -44.86
CA LEU A 336 -32.01 22.04 -45.20
C LEU A 336 -31.17 22.40 -43.98
N LYS A 337 -31.71 23.24 -43.07
CA LYS A 337 -31.03 23.54 -41.80
C LYS A 337 -30.99 22.32 -40.90
N MET A 338 -32.05 21.53 -40.84
CA MET A 338 -32.14 20.35 -40.00
C MET A 338 -31.20 19.23 -40.45
N PHE A 339 -31.14 18.95 -41.76
CA PHE A 339 -30.15 18.07 -42.36
C PHE A 339 -28.73 18.57 -42.10
N LYS A 340 -28.48 19.89 -42.14
CA LYS A 340 -27.17 20.43 -41.77
C LYS A 340 -26.82 20.17 -40.30
N LYS A 341 -27.78 20.29 -39.38
CA LYS A 341 -27.57 19.94 -37.97
C LYS A 341 -27.35 18.44 -37.77
N ILE A 342 -28.09 17.60 -38.48
CA ILE A 342 -27.92 16.13 -38.46
C ILE A 342 -26.54 15.75 -39.02
N GLU A 343 -26.11 16.37 -40.12
CA GLU A 343 -24.78 16.22 -40.70
C GLU A 343 -23.68 16.55 -39.68
N ILE A 344 -23.76 17.71 -39.03
CA ILE A 344 -22.79 18.13 -37.99
C ILE A 344 -22.77 17.13 -36.83
N SER A 345 -23.94 16.65 -36.39
CA SER A 345 -24.04 15.67 -35.30
C SER A 345 -23.46 14.31 -35.69
N LEU A 346 -23.72 13.84 -36.91
CA LEU A 346 -23.15 12.60 -37.47
C LEU A 346 -21.63 12.70 -37.65
N ASP A 347 -21.11 13.84 -38.14
CA ASP A 347 -19.66 14.08 -38.26
C ASP A 347 -18.99 14.09 -36.87
N ASN A 348 -19.60 14.74 -35.87
CA ASN A 348 -19.10 14.69 -34.49
C ASN A 348 -19.11 13.25 -33.94
N SER A 349 -20.21 12.51 -34.14
CA SER A 349 -20.33 11.12 -33.73
C SER A 349 -19.24 10.26 -34.36
N LYS A 350 -19.01 10.41 -35.66
CA LYS A 350 -17.96 9.70 -36.40
C LYS A 350 -16.57 9.97 -35.82
N ASN A 351 -16.22 11.24 -35.63
CA ASN A 351 -14.92 11.62 -35.07
C ASN A 351 -14.71 10.99 -33.68
N ILE A 352 -15.76 10.94 -32.86
CA ILE A 352 -15.70 10.31 -31.53
C ILE A 352 -15.54 8.79 -31.67
N ILE A 353 -16.26 8.13 -32.59
CA ILE A 353 -16.10 6.69 -32.85
C ILE A 353 -14.67 6.36 -33.30
N ASP A 354 -14.08 7.15 -34.20
CA ASP A 354 -12.71 6.97 -34.67
C ASP A 354 -11.70 7.07 -33.53
N GLN A 355 -11.86 8.07 -32.66
CA GLN A 355 -11.02 8.21 -31.48
C GLN A 355 -11.24 7.04 -30.49
N THR A 356 -12.48 6.60 -30.29
CA THR A 356 -12.83 5.48 -29.39
C THR A 356 -12.18 4.19 -29.88
N MET A 357 -12.20 3.93 -31.18
CA MET A 357 -11.49 2.77 -31.77
C MET A 357 -9.98 2.85 -31.56
N GLY A 358 -9.38 4.05 -31.66
CA GLY A 358 -7.98 4.26 -31.31
C GLY A 358 -7.68 3.88 -29.86
N VAL A 359 -8.53 4.30 -28.93
CA VAL A 359 -8.39 3.95 -27.50
C VAL A 359 -8.61 2.47 -27.22
N ILE A 360 -9.52 1.81 -27.93
CA ILE A 360 -9.68 0.35 -27.83
C ILE A 360 -8.42 -0.37 -28.30
N SER A 361 -7.80 0.09 -29.39
CA SER A 361 -6.53 -0.47 -29.87
C SER A 361 -5.43 -0.30 -28.82
N ASP A 362 -5.26 0.93 -28.30
CA ASP A 362 -4.28 1.22 -27.24
C ASP A 362 -4.53 0.39 -25.98
N PHE A 363 -5.80 0.10 -25.66
CA PHE A 363 -6.20 -0.73 -24.52
C PHE A 363 -5.82 -2.19 -24.73
N MET A 364 -6.09 -2.74 -25.91
CA MET A 364 -5.73 -4.11 -26.28
C MET A 364 -4.21 -4.32 -26.31
N ASP A 365 -3.47 -3.39 -26.91
CA ASP A 365 -2.00 -3.45 -26.98
C ASP A 365 -1.38 -3.46 -25.56
N ARG A 366 -1.92 -2.62 -24.67
CA ARG A 366 -1.49 -2.57 -23.26
C ARG A 366 -1.83 -3.86 -22.52
N ASN A 367 -3.04 -4.40 -22.67
CA ASN A 367 -3.42 -5.66 -22.01
C ASN A 367 -2.56 -6.86 -22.51
N GLU A 368 -2.12 -6.84 -23.77
CA GLU A 368 -1.15 -7.82 -24.29
C GLU A 368 0.25 -7.64 -23.67
N GLU A 369 0.71 -6.40 -23.51
CA GLU A 369 1.98 -6.08 -22.84
C GLU A 369 1.97 -6.53 -21.37
N GLN A 370 0.88 -6.28 -20.64
CA GLN A 370 0.67 -6.76 -19.28
C GLN A 370 0.77 -8.30 -19.20
N SER A 371 0.11 -9.01 -20.12
CA SER A 371 0.20 -10.47 -20.22
C SER A 371 1.63 -10.97 -20.46
N LYS A 372 2.46 -10.24 -21.22
CA LYS A 372 3.88 -10.58 -21.43
C LYS A 372 4.70 -10.44 -20.14
N VAL A 373 4.50 -9.38 -19.37
CA VAL A 373 5.20 -9.19 -18.09
C VAL A 373 4.83 -10.30 -17.11
N VAL A 374 3.55 -10.62 -17.01
CA VAL A 374 3.05 -11.70 -16.14
C VAL A 374 3.61 -13.06 -16.60
N LYS A 375 3.75 -13.30 -17.90
CA LYS A 375 4.41 -14.50 -18.46
C LYS A 375 5.89 -14.59 -18.11
N ASN A 376 6.61 -13.47 -18.17
CA ASN A 376 8.01 -13.42 -17.72
C ASN A 376 8.12 -13.70 -16.22
N TYR A 377 7.14 -13.26 -15.41
CA TYR A 377 7.03 -13.60 -13.99
C TYR A 377 6.91 -15.11 -13.77
N PHE A 378 6.09 -15.79 -14.57
CA PHE A 378 5.92 -17.23 -14.50
C PHE A 378 7.20 -17.98 -14.88
N GLN A 379 7.88 -17.58 -15.96
CA GLN A 379 9.14 -18.19 -16.37
C GLN A 379 10.25 -18.03 -15.31
N ALA A 380 10.29 -16.88 -14.63
CA ALA A 380 11.20 -16.65 -13.51
C ALA A 380 10.94 -17.64 -12.37
N ILE A 381 9.68 -17.89 -12.05
CA ILE A 381 9.28 -18.84 -11.00
C ILE A 381 9.65 -20.28 -11.35
N GLU A 382 9.46 -20.72 -12.59
CA GLU A 382 9.85 -22.08 -13.00
C GLU A 382 11.35 -22.34 -12.81
N SER A 383 12.19 -21.32 -13.00
CA SER A 383 13.65 -21.44 -12.77
C SER A 383 14.05 -21.59 -11.29
N ILE A 384 13.16 -21.29 -10.34
CA ILE A 384 13.42 -21.44 -8.90
C ILE A 384 13.34 -22.92 -8.49
N GLU A 385 12.43 -23.68 -9.10
CA GLU A 385 12.15 -25.06 -8.73
C GLU A 385 13.35 -26.00 -8.86
N GLU A 386 14.14 -25.84 -9.93
CA GLU A 386 15.37 -26.63 -10.12
C GLU A 386 16.39 -26.36 -9.01
N SER A 387 16.50 -25.11 -8.56
CA SER A 387 17.43 -24.72 -7.49
C SER A 387 16.99 -25.24 -6.12
N GLU A 388 15.68 -25.26 -5.84
CA GLU A 388 15.10 -25.77 -4.59
C GLU A 388 15.37 -27.27 -4.42
N GLN A 389 15.15 -28.07 -5.47
CA GLN A 389 15.40 -29.51 -5.44
C GLN A 389 16.86 -29.85 -5.17
N LEU A 390 17.77 -29.11 -5.81
CA LEU A 390 19.21 -29.24 -5.60
C LEU A 390 19.61 -28.83 -4.16
N MET A 391 18.99 -27.78 -3.63
CA MET A 391 19.24 -27.30 -2.28
C MET A 391 18.71 -28.27 -1.21
N ILE A 392 17.50 -28.82 -1.36
CA ILE A 392 16.94 -29.86 -0.46
C ILE A 392 17.86 -31.08 -0.41
N LYS A 393 18.30 -31.56 -1.58
CA LYS A 393 19.23 -32.68 -1.66
C LYS A 393 20.52 -32.39 -0.90
N ASN A 394 21.10 -31.20 -1.10
CA ASN A 394 22.35 -30.82 -0.44
C ASN A 394 22.17 -30.64 1.08
N VAL A 395 21.03 -30.08 1.54
CA VAL A 395 20.69 -29.98 2.97
C VAL A 395 20.65 -31.37 3.61
N GLY A 396 19.99 -32.34 2.97
CA GLY A 396 19.96 -33.73 3.46
C GLY A 396 21.36 -34.36 3.54
N GLU A 397 22.20 -34.16 2.53
CA GLU A 397 23.58 -34.65 2.54
C GLU A 397 24.45 -33.99 3.65
N ILE A 398 24.19 -32.74 4.00
CA ILE A 398 24.87 -32.05 5.13
C ILE A 398 24.35 -32.59 6.47
N GLU A 399 23.05 -32.82 6.61
CA GLU A 399 22.46 -33.38 7.84
C GLU A 399 23.03 -34.76 8.16
N ASP A 400 23.14 -35.65 7.17
CA ASP A 400 23.75 -36.97 7.34
C ASP A 400 25.20 -36.86 7.84
N ASN A 401 25.99 -35.96 7.26
CA ASN A 401 27.36 -35.70 7.67
C ASN A 401 27.47 -35.09 9.08
N LEU A 402 26.54 -34.24 9.48
CA LEU A 402 26.48 -33.69 10.84
C LEU A 402 26.22 -34.78 11.88
N ASN A 403 25.36 -35.75 11.57
CA ASN A 403 25.14 -36.89 12.45
C ASN A 403 26.42 -37.74 12.61
N LEU A 404 27.18 -37.93 11.53
CA LEU A 404 28.50 -38.60 11.58
C LEU A 404 29.52 -37.79 12.40
N LEU A 405 29.54 -36.47 12.24
CA LEU A 405 30.39 -35.56 13.02
C LEU A 405 30.10 -35.66 14.52
N LEU A 406 28.81 -35.58 14.92
CA LEU A 406 28.39 -35.70 16.32
C LEU A 406 28.80 -37.05 16.92
N GLY A 407 28.71 -38.13 16.15
CA GLY A 407 29.21 -39.45 16.53
C GLY A 407 30.72 -39.41 16.83
N ALA A 408 31.52 -38.91 15.90
CA ALA A 408 32.97 -38.80 16.04
C ALA A 408 33.40 -37.90 17.22
N VAL A 409 32.69 -36.78 17.43
CA VAL A 409 32.91 -35.85 18.55
C VAL A 409 32.64 -36.54 19.89
N ASN A 410 31.51 -37.25 20.02
CA ASN A 410 31.19 -37.96 21.27
C ASN A 410 32.22 -39.07 21.59
N GLU A 411 32.70 -39.78 20.56
CA GLU A 411 33.78 -40.77 20.72
C GLU A 411 35.09 -40.12 21.19
N PHE A 412 35.46 -38.95 20.64
CA PHE A 412 36.63 -38.22 21.09
C PHE A 412 36.48 -37.72 22.53
N SER A 413 35.35 -37.06 22.86
CA SER A 413 35.08 -36.52 24.19
C SER A 413 35.10 -37.61 25.28
N THR A 414 34.65 -38.82 24.96
CA THR A 414 34.75 -39.96 25.90
C THR A 414 36.20 -40.39 26.12
N SER A 415 37.00 -40.49 25.05
CA SER A 415 38.40 -40.89 25.16
C SER A 415 39.29 -39.85 25.83
N ILE A 416 39.04 -38.56 25.60
CA ILE A 416 39.91 -37.50 26.14
C ILE A 416 39.78 -37.39 27.67
N ILE A 417 38.59 -37.66 28.22
CA ILE A 417 38.36 -37.75 29.67
C ILE A 417 39.20 -38.87 30.29
N ASN A 418 39.23 -40.05 29.65
CA ASN A 418 40.01 -41.19 30.13
C ASN A 418 41.51 -40.88 30.11
N VAL A 419 42.02 -40.30 29.01
CA VAL A 419 43.43 -39.94 28.88
C VAL A 419 43.83 -38.85 29.87
N LYS A 420 42.98 -37.84 30.10
CA LYS A 420 43.21 -36.82 31.13
C LYS A 420 43.40 -37.47 32.51
N SER A 421 42.49 -38.38 32.89
CA SER A 421 42.57 -39.08 34.17
C SER A 421 43.85 -39.93 34.31
N GLU A 422 44.29 -40.58 33.23
CA GLU A 422 45.52 -41.37 33.23
C GLU A 422 46.78 -40.50 33.39
N ILE A 423 46.79 -39.30 32.79
CA ILE A 423 47.92 -38.35 32.91
C ILE A 423 47.98 -37.73 34.29
N GLU A 424 46.83 -37.38 34.89
CA GLU A 424 46.76 -36.89 36.26
C GLU A 424 47.32 -37.93 37.25
N LYS A 425 46.94 -39.21 37.09
CA LYS A 425 47.51 -40.32 37.88
C LYS A 425 49.02 -40.47 37.67
N THR A 426 49.49 -40.34 36.43
CA THR A 426 50.93 -40.41 36.11
C THR A 426 51.69 -39.23 36.73
N HIS A 427 51.10 -38.03 36.72
CA HIS A 427 51.66 -36.86 37.39
C HIS A 427 51.80 -37.08 38.90
N GLU A 428 50.81 -37.69 39.55
CA GLU A 428 50.85 -38.05 40.97
C GLU A 428 51.96 -39.08 41.27
N MET A 429 52.15 -40.09 40.41
CA MET A 429 53.25 -41.05 40.54
C MET A 429 54.62 -40.38 40.48
N ILE A 430 54.81 -39.39 39.60
CA ILE A 430 56.07 -38.64 39.47
C ILE A 430 56.29 -37.72 40.69
N LEU A 431 55.23 -37.15 41.26
CA LEU A 431 55.32 -36.41 42.53
C LEU A 431 55.78 -37.31 43.68
N ASN A 432 55.28 -38.55 43.74
CA ASN A 432 55.73 -39.54 44.72
C ASN A 432 57.20 -39.92 44.51
N LEU A 433 57.64 -40.12 43.26
CA LEU A 433 59.07 -40.32 42.94
C LEU A 433 59.95 -39.17 43.45
N LYS A 434 59.52 -37.91 43.26
CA LYS A 434 60.24 -36.75 43.81
C LYS A 434 60.39 -36.83 45.33
N LYS A 435 59.35 -37.31 46.03
CA LYS A 435 59.37 -37.51 47.48
C LYS A 435 60.35 -38.61 47.89
N ASP A 436 60.33 -39.75 47.21
CA ASP A 436 61.25 -40.86 47.51
C ASP A 436 62.72 -40.47 47.29
N PHE A 437 63.03 -39.70 46.24
CA PHE A 437 64.38 -39.15 46.05
C PHE A 437 64.78 -38.15 47.14
N ASN A 438 63.86 -37.34 47.65
CA ASN A 438 64.15 -36.47 48.80
C ASN A 438 64.44 -37.29 50.07
N ASP A 439 63.74 -38.40 50.29
CA ASP A 439 64.00 -39.30 51.43
C ASP A 439 65.41 -39.92 51.34
N ILE A 440 65.85 -40.31 50.12
CA ILE A 440 67.25 -40.74 49.89
C ILE A 440 68.23 -39.60 50.20
N SER A 441 67.92 -38.36 49.81
CA SER A 441 68.75 -37.18 50.12
C SER A 441 68.94 -36.98 51.62
N VAL A 442 67.87 -37.17 52.41
CA VAL A 442 67.91 -37.03 53.87
C VAL A 442 68.84 -38.07 54.50
N ASN A 443 68.74 -39.33 54.05
CA ASN A 443 69.60 -40.41 54.55
C ASN A 443 71.08 -40.22 54.14
N LEU A 444 71.36 -39.74 52.92
CA LEU A 444 72.73 -39.41 52.50
C LEU A 444 73.35 -38.32 53.38
N LYS A 445 72.58 -37.28 53.70
CA LYS A 445 73.03 -36.20 54.58
C LYS A 445 73.36 -36.71 55.99
N LEU A 446 72.56 -37.62 56.54
CA LEU A 446 72.83 -38.27 57.82
C LEU A 446 74.13 -39.09 57.80
N ILE A 447 74.42 -39.81 56.72
CA ILE A 447 75.68 -40.54 56.55
C ILE A 447 76.85 -39.57 56.44
N LEU A 448 76.70 -38.48 55.69
CA LEU A 448 77.72 -37.44 55.54
C LEU A 448 78.08 -36.81 56.89
N GLU A 449 77.08 -36.38 57.66
CA GLU A 449 77.24 -35.83 59.01
C GLU A 449 77.97 -36.82 59.92
N THR A 450 77.53 -38.09 59.92
CA THR A 450 78.17 -39.15 60.72
C THR A 450 79.61 -39.41 60.29
N SER A 451 79.93 -39.34 58.99
CA SER A 451 81.30 -39.51 58.48
C SER A 451 82.25 -38.39 58.92
N ILE A 452 81.73 -37.16 59.03
CA ILE A 452 82.48 -36.00 59.53
C ILE A 452 82.77 -36.17 61.02
N GLU A 453 81.77 -36.56 61.82
CA GLU A 453 81.94 -36.86 63.24
C GLU A 453 82.97 -37.99 63.48
N LEU A 454 82.95 -39.05 62.66
CA LEU A 454 83.93 -40.14 62.71
C LEU A 454 85.35 -39.66 62.39
N LYS A 455 85.49 -38.72 61.43
CA LYS A 455 86.78 -38.11 61.11
C LYS A 455 87.33 -37.30 62.29
N GLU A 456 86.49 -36.47 62.91
CA GLU A 456 86.86 -35.66 64.08
C GLU A 456 87.32 -36.54 65.25
N LEU A 457 86.62 -37.65 65.51
CA LEU A 457 87.04 -38.63 66.51
C LEU A 457 88.38 -39.29 66.15
N SER A 458 88.62 -39.59 64.87
CA SER A 458 89.91 -40.12 64.41
C SER A 458 91.04 -39.11 64.65
N GLU A 459 90.81 -37.82 64.38
CA GLU A 459 91.78 -36.75 64.64
C GLU A 459 92.04 -36.54 66.15
N GLN A 460 91.01 -36.61 66.98
CA GLN A 460 91.16 -36.60 68.45
C GLN A 460 92.01 -37.79 68.92
N THR A 461 91.78 -38.97 68.34
CA THR A 461 92.56 -40.19 68.63
C THR A 461 94.01 -40.05 68.13
N LYS A 462 94.25 -39.33 67.03
CA LYS A 462 95.59 -38.98 66.50
C LYS A 462 96.37 -38.10 67.47
N LEU A 463 95.74 -37.07 68.02
CA LEU A 463 96.33 -36.23 69.06
C LEU A 463 96.72 -37.09 70.28
N LEU A 464 95.82 -37.97 70.70
CA LEU A 464 96.04 -38.87 71.82
C LEU A 464 97.20 -39.85 71.59
N SER A 465 97.35 -40.38 70.37
CA SER A 465 98.47 -41.23 69.97
C SER A 465 99.81 -40.48 69.93
N LEU A 466 99.80 -39.19 69.60
CA LEU A 466 100.98 -38.32 69.67
C LEU A 466 101.42 -38.11 71.13
N TYR A 467 100.46 -37.83 72.03
CA TYR A 467 100.71 -37.78 73.48
C TYR A 467 101.24 -39.13 74.01
N ALA A 468 100.68 -40.25 73.56
CA ALA A 468 101.17 -41.58 73.89
C ALA A 468 102.60 -41.85 73.38
N SER A 469 102.98 -41.30 72.22
CA SER A 469 104.35 -41.37 71.69
C SER A 469 105.35 -40.64 72.59
N ILE A 470 104.95 -39.49 73.13
CA ILE A 470 105.76 -38.66 74.02
C ILE A 470 105.96 -39.37 75.36
N GLU A 471 104.90 -39.93 75.94
CA GLU A 471 105.03 -40.70 77.17
C GLU A 471 105.79 -42.01 77.00
N ALA A 472 105.70 -42.68 75.83
CA ALA A 472 106.50 -43.86 75.50
C ALA A 472 108.01 -43.57 75.43
N ALA A 473 108.40 -42.35 75.05
CA ALA A 473 109.79 -41.92 75.05
C ALA A 473 110.33 -41.62 76.46
N ARG A 474 109.46 -41.27 77.42
CA ARG A 474 109.81 -40.94 78.82
C ARG A 474 110.01 -42.16 79.73
N SER A 475 109.61 -43.36 79.30
CA SER A 475 109.43 -44.55 80.15
C SER A 475 110.61 -45.56 80.14
N GLY A 476 111.80 -45.15 79.71
CA GLY A 476 113.06 -45.91 79.90
C GLY A 476 113.00 -47.37 79.38
N LYS A 477 113.16 -48.36 80.28
CA LYS A 477 113.20 -49.81 79.95
C LYS A 477 111.95 -50.36 79.25
N TYR A 478 110.82 -49.64 79.24
CA TYR A 478 109.56 -50.09 78.64
C TYR A 478 109.29 -49.52 77.22
N GLN A 479 110.21 -48.72 76.67
CA GLN A 479 110.08 -48.04 75.37
C GLN A 479 109.80 -48.99 74.19
N GLN A 480 110.46 -50.16 74.12
CA GLN A 480 110.25 -51.12 73.03
C GLN A 480 108.84 -51.73 73.04
N ASN A 481 108.29 -52.05 74.21
CA ASN A 481 106.99 -52.72 74.32
C ASN A 481 105.78 -51.78 74.14
N LEU A 482 105.97 -50.49 74.37
CA LEU A 482 104.96 -49.43 74.23
C LEU A 482 105.02 -48.75 72.85
N GLY A 483 106.20 -48.62 72.24
CA GLY A 483 106.37 -48.08 70.88
C GLY A 483 105.60 -48.88 69.82
N VAL A 484 105.49 -50.21 69.99
CA VAL A 484 104.68 -51.07 69.11
C VAL A 484 103.19 -50.74 69.18
N ILE A 485 102.65 -50.49 70.39
CA ILE A 485 101.23 -50.14 70.57
C ILE A 485 100.95 -48.77 69.94
N VAL A 486 101.83 -47.78 70.17
CA VAL A 486 101.70 -46.45 69.56
C VAL A 486 101.76 -46.52 68.03
N SER A 487 102.65 -47.33 67.47
CA SER A 487 102.74 -47.53 66.01
C SER A 487 101.49 -48.19 65.46
N GLN A 488 100.98 -49.24 66.11
CA GLN A 488 99.72 -49.90 65.76
C GLN A 488 98.53 -48.94 65.83
N THR A 489 98.45 -48.11 66.88
CA THR A 489 97.41 -47.08 67.03
C THR A 489 97.50 -46.01 65.93
N LYS A 490 98.69 -45.53 65.56
CA LYS A 490 98.86 -44.58 64.43
C LYS A 490 98.41 -45.17 63.11
N GLU A 491 98.72 -46.44 62.86
CA GLU A 491 98.31 -47.13 61.64
C GLU A 491 96.77 -47.31 61.57
N LEU A 492 96.15 -47.68 62.69
CA LEU A 492 94.69 -47.81 62.82
C LEU A 492 93.97 -46.45 62.62
N ILE A 493 94.50 -45.37 63.18
CA ILE A 493 93.95 -44.01 63.01
C ILE A 493 94.03 -43.56 61.55
N LYS A 494 95.17 -43.80 60.89
CA LYS A 494 95.33 -43.48 59.47
C LYS A 494 94.28 -44.22 58.64
N LYS A 495 94.10 -45.53 58.87
CA LYS A 495 93.07 -46.33 58.20
C LYS A 495 91.65 -45.83 58.47
N ALA A 496 91.34 -45.39 59.68
CA ALA A 496 90.02 -44.83 60.02
C ALA A 496 89.76 -43.45 59.39
N THR A 497 90.79 -42.58 59.32
CA THR A 497 90.69 -41.27 58.65
C THR A 497 90.52 -41.44 57.14
N ASP A 498 91.28 -42.36 56.53
CA ASP A 498 91.18 -42.67 55.10
C ASP A 498 89.80 -43.26 54.78
N ALA A 499 89.29 -44.19 55.60
CA ALA A 499 87.95 -44.76 55.49
C ALA A 499 86.82 -43.72 55.62
N SER A 500 86.90 -42.78 56.57
CA SER A 500 85.86 -41.74 56.72
C SER A 500 85.87 -40.75 55.56
N LEU A 501 87.04 -40.42 55.00
CA LEU A 501 87.17 -39.58 53.82
C LEU A 501 86.63 -40.27 52.56
N GLU A 502 86.81 -41.58 52.46
CA GLU A 502 86.26 -42.40 51.40
C GLU A 502 84.72 -42.42 51.43
N ILE A 503 84.10 -42.64 52.61
CA ILE A 503 82.64 -42.50 52.79
C ILE A 503 82.15 -41.12 52.36
N LYS A 504 82.84 -40.05 52.79
CA LYS A 504 82.48 -38.66 52.42
C LYS A 504 82.50 -38.45 50.90
N ASN A 505 83.51 -38.98 50.21
CA ASN A 505 83.63 -38.85 48.75
C ASN A 505 82.54 -39.63 48.02
N ILE A 506 82.21 -40.85 48.50
CA ILE A 506 81.14 -41.66 47.93
C ILE A 506 79.78 -40.96 48.12
N VAL A 507 79.47 -40.47 49.32
CA VAL A 507 78.21 -39.76 49.60
C VAL A 507 78.08 -38.50 48.75
N LYS A 508 79.16 -37.72 48.59
CA LYS A 508 79.16 -36.52 47.73
C LYS A 508 78.91 -36.86 46.25
N ASN A 509 79.41 -38.00 45.77
CA ASN A 509 79.10 -38.48 44.43
C ASN A 509 77.62 -38.86 44.30
N MET A 510 77.06 -39.55 45.31
CA MET A 510 75.63 -39.88 45.34
C MET A 510 74.73 -38.63 45.40
N GLU A 511 75.10 -37.60 46.17
CA GLU A 511 74.37 -36.31 46.21
C GLU A 511 74.34 -35.62 44.85
N ASN A 512 75.47 -35.59 44.12
CA ASN A 512 75.51 -35.00 42.78
C ASN A 512 74.60 -35.76 41.79
N LEU A 513 74.62 -37.10 41.82
CA LEU A 513 73.75 -37.93 41.00
C LEU A 513 72.27 -37.71 41.35
N LEU A 514 71.94 -37.54 42.63
CA LEU A 514 70.59 -37.25 43.11
C LEU A 514 70.08 -35.88 42.66
N LEU A 515 70.94 -34.86 42.65
CA LEU A 515 70.60 -33.53 42.12
C LEU A 515 70.27 -33.58 40.62
N ASP A 516 70.99 -34.39 39.85
CA ASP A 516 70.71 -34.57 38.43
C ASP A 516 69.40 -35.32 38.19
N ILE A 517 69.07 -36.31 39.03
CA ILE A 517 67.75 -36.96 39.05
C ILE A 517 66.63 -35.96 39.36
N LEU A 518 66.76 -35.15 40.41
CA LEU A 518 65.72 -34.19 40.80
C LEU A 518 65.43 -33.16 39.70
N LYS A 519 66.44 -32.72 38.95
CA LYS A 519 66.26 -31.87 37.76
C LYS A 519 65.47 -32.57 36.65
N ILE A 520 65.72 -33.86 36.43
CA ILE A 520 64.97 -34.66 35.44
C ILE A 520 63.50 -34.77 35.87
N VAL A 521 63.24 -35.12 37.13
CA VAL A 521 61.89 -35.23 37.69
C VAL A 521 61.13 -33.89 37.63
N GLU A 522 61.79 -32.76 37.89
CA GLU A 522 61.16 -31.43 37.74
C GLU A 522 60.77 -31.11 36.29
N LYS A 523 61.63 -31.49 35.33
CA LYS A 523 61.33 -31.33 33.91
C LYS A 523 60.16 -32.20 33.48
N GLU A 524 60.06 -33.42 34.00
CA GLU A 524 58.92 -34.32 33.76
C GLU A 524 57.62 -33.77 34.36
N LEU A 525 57.65 -33.22 35.58
CA LEU A 525 56.48 -32.57 36.19
C LEU A 525 55.98 -31.35 35.39
N ASP A 526 56.89 -30.52 34.87
CA ASP A 526 56.53 -29.39 33.99
C ASP A 526 55.93 -29.87 32.66
N SER A 527 56.52 -30.94 32.09
CA SER A 527 56.01 -31.57 30.86
C SER A 527 54.59 -32.13 31.07
N ALA A 528 54.30 -32.72 32.24
CA ALA A 528 52.98 -33.27 32.56
C ALA A 528 51.91 -32.16 32.62
N LYS A 529 52.24 -31.01 33.24
CA LYS A 529 51.33 -29.86 33.30
C LYS A 529 51.02 -29.29 31.92
N LYS A 530 52.03 -29.19 31.05
CA LYS A 530 51.86 -28.76 29.66
C LYS A 530 50.93 -29.70 28.90
N ILE A 531 51.10 -31.01 29.06
CA ILE A 531 50.22 -32.01 28.44
C ILE A 531 48.77 -31.84 28.92
N ILE A 532 48.53 -31.71 30.23
CA ILE A 532 47.18 -31.51 30.78
C ILE A 532 46.53 -30.26 30.18
N SER A 533 47.26 -29.14 30.12
CA SER A 533 46.77 -27.89 29.54
C SER A 533 46.42 -28.01 28.04
N SER A 534 47.24 -28.69 27.25
CA SER A 534 46.95 -28.95 25.83
C SER A 534 45.72 -29.84 25.65
N ILE A 535 45.56 -30.87 26.49
CA ILE A 535 44.38 -31.74 26.49
C ILE A 535 43.11 -30.99 26.87
N GLU A 536 43.16 -30.10 27.87
CA GLU A 536 42.02 -29.26 28.24
C GLU A 536 41.63 -28.29 27.13
N THR A 537 42.62 -27.69 26.47
CA THR A 537 42.41 -26.78 25.32
C THR A 537 41.74 -27.52 24.18
N SER A 538 42.28 -28.67 23.78
CA SER A 538 41.70 -29.51 22.73
C SER A 538 40.30 -30.05 23.11
N SER A 539 40.07 -30.41 24.36
CA SER A 539 38.74 -30.83 24.84
C SER A 539 37.73 -29.70 24.73
N LYS A 540 38.12 -28.46 25.03
CA LYS A 540 37.26 -27.29 24.87
C LYS A 540 36.90 -27.07 23.40
N VAL A 541 37.90 -27.08 22.51
CA VAL A 541 37.67 -26.90 21.06
C VAL A 541 36.68 -27.94 20.52
N VAL A 542 36.80 -29.20 20.91
CA VAL A 542 35.88 -30.26 20.44
C VAL A 542 34.47 -30.10 21.01
N ASN A 543 34.33 -29.63 22.25
CA ASN A 543 33.01 -29.29 22.80
C ASN A 543 32.38 -28.09 22.10
N ASP A 544 33.16 -27.05 21.78
CA ASP A 544 32.67 -25.89 21.00
C ASP A 544 32.18 -26.35 19.60
N VAL A 545 32.85 -27.32 18.98
CA VAL A 545 32.40 -27.96 17.72
C VAL A 545 31.12 -28.76 17.91
N LYS A 546 30.96 -29.44 19.05
CA LYS A 546 29.71 -30.16 19.39
C LYS A 546 28.51 -29.21 19.45
N ASP A 547 28.64 -28.14 20.24
CA ASP A 547 27.59 -27.15 20.43
C ASP A 547 27.26 -26.46 19.09
N SER A 548 28.28 -26.19 18.27
CA SER A 548 28.11 -25.64 16.93
C SER A 548 27.37 -26.61 16.00
N ALA A 549 27.68 -27.92 16.04
CA ALA A 549 27.00 -28.93 15.24
C ALA A 549 25.52 -29.11 15.62
N GLU A 550 25.16 -28.96 16.89
CA GLU A 550 23.76 -28.95 17.33
C GLU A 550 23.00 -27.71 16.82
N ASN A 551 23.63 -26.53 16.87
CA ASN A 551 23.06 -25.32 16.28
C ASN A 551 22.90 -25.43 14.76
N PHE A 552 23.85 -26.09 14.07
CA PHE A 552 23.75 -26.32 12.63
C PHE A 552 22.52 -27.13 12.23
N LYS A 553 22.17 -28.13 13.04
CA LYS A 553 20.99 -28.95 12.78
C LYS A 553 19.69 -28.13 12.82
N ASN A 554 19.60 -27.17 13.75
CA ASN A 554 18.46 -26.26 13.82
C ASN A 554 18.42 -25.33 12.59
N LEU A 555 19.57 -24.81 12.17
CA LEU A 555 19.66 -23.91 11.02
C LEU A 555 19.34 -24.62 9.69
N LEU A 556 19.76 -25.89 9.53
CA LEU A 556 19.35 -26.72 8.39
C LEU A 556 17.85 -27.00 8.37
N LYS A 557 17.24 -27.19 9.53
CA LYS A 557 15.78 -27.34 9.64
C LYS A 557 15.07 -26.05 9.24
N GLU A 558 15.54 -24.88 9.68
CA GLU A 558 15.00 -23.59 9.27
C GLU A 558 15.10 -23.37 7.75
N ILE A 559 16.23 -23.76 7.15
CA ILE A 559 16.40 -23.75 5.68
C ILE A 559 15.38 -24.67 5.01
N TYR A 560 15.23 -25.91 5.50
CA TYR A 560 14.28 -26.88 4.93
C TYR A 560 12.82 -26.42 5.04
N ASP A 561 12.40 -25.94 6.21
CA ASP A 561 11.06 -25.41 6.45
C ASP A 561 10.79 -24.19 5.56
N SER A 562 11.80 -23.33 5.35
CA SER A 562 11.71 -22.16 4.48
C SER A 562 11.57 -22.56 3.01
N ILE A 563 12.33 -23.54 2.51
CA ILE A 563 12.20 -24.06 1.13
C ILE A 563 10.81 -24.68 0.92
N THR A 564 10.32 -25.46 1.89
CA THR A 564 8.95 -26.03 1.83
C THR A 564 7.89 -24.93 1.80
N HIS A 565 8.13 -23.80 2.47
CA HIS A 565 7.26 -22.63 2.38
C HIS A 565 7.31 -21.96 1.00
N GLN A 566 8.49 -21.89 0.37
CA GLN A 566 8.69 -21.38 -0.99
C GLN A 566 7.86 -22.18 -2.01
N GLU A 567 7.89 -23.52 -1.94
CA GLU A 567 7.09 -24.40 -2.82
C GLU A 567 5.59 -24.09 -2.76
N ARG A 568 5.03 -23.90 -1.55
CA ARG A 568 3.61 -23.56 -1.38
C ARG A 568 3.27 -22.19 -1.95
N LEU A 569 4.14 -21.20 -1.74
CA LEU A 569 3.95 -19.85 -2.28
C LEU A 569 3.98 -19.86 -3.80
N LYS A 570 4.88 -20.64 -4.40
CA LYS A 570 4.94 -20.85 -5.85
C LYS A 570 3.64 -21.45 -6.38
N ASP A 571 3.13 -22.52 -5.78
CA ASP A 571 1.87 -23.15 -6.22
C ASP A 571 0.69 -22.17 -6.19
N ASP A 572 0.64 -21.31 -5.16
CA ASP A 572 -0.35 -20.25 -5.07
C ASP A 572 -0.16 -19.20 -6.19
N ILE A 573 1.07 -18.76 -6.45
CA ILE A 573 1.35 -17.81 -7.54
C ILE A 573 1.00 -18.41 -8.91
N VAL A 574 1.29 -19.70 -9.15
CA VAL A 574 0.92 -20.39 -10.40
C VAL A 574 -0.60 -20.43 -10.61
N LYS A 575 -1.38 -20.63 -9.54
CA LYS A 575 -2.86 -20.57 -9.63
C LYS A 575 -3.34 -19.17 -9.97
N LEU A 576 -2.81 -18.15 -9.28
CA LEU A 576 -3.16 -16.75 -9.52
C LEU A 576 -2.81 -16.33 -10.96
N TYR A 577 -1.66 -16.78 -11.45
CA TYR A 577 -1.22 -16.56 -12.84
C TYR A 577 -2.23 -17.10 -13.87
N LYS A 578 -2.70 -18.35 -13.68
CA LYS A 578 -3.71 -18.95 -14.55
C LYS A 578 -5.01 -18.14 -14.55
N ASN A 579 -5.41 -17.61 -13.39
CA ASN A 579 -6.59 -16.76 -13.29
C ASN A 579 -6.39 -15.43 -14.03
N ILE A 580 -5.21 -14.81 -13.91
CA ILE A 580 -4.86 -13.57 -14.61
C ILE A 580 -4.94 -13.74 -16.13
N ILE A 581 -4.31 -14.79 -16.69
CA ILE A 581 -4.41 -15.04 -18.14
C ILE A 581 -5.86 -15.22 -18.57
N ALA A 582 -6.61 -16.07 -17.87
CA ALA A 582 -8.00 -16.35 -18.22
C ALA A 582 -8.91 -15.11 -18.14
N LYS A 583 -8.58 -14.14 -17.28
CA LYS A 583 -9.27 -12.86 -17.17
C LYS A 583 -8.83 -11.89 -18.27
N SER A 584 -7.52 -11.76 -18.52
CA SER A 584 -6.98 -10.91 -19.58
C SER A 584 -7.48 -11.35 -20.97
N GLU A 585 -7.54 -12.66 -21.24
CA GLU A 585 -8.11 -13.21 -22.47
C GLU A 585 -9.60 -12.86 -22.63
N ARG A 586 -10.39 -12.95 -21.55
CA ARG A 586 -11.79 -12.53 -21.56
C ARG A 586 -11.94 -11.04 -21.85
N ILE A 587 -11.15 -10.21 -21.19
CA ILE A 587 -11.11 -8.76 -21.42
C ILE A 587 -10.78 -8.44 -22.88
N ASN A 588 -9.77 -9.10 -23.47
CA ASN A 588 -9.42 -8.92 -24.88
C ASN A 588 -10.53 -9.35 -25.83
N GLN A 589 -11.19 -10.48 -25.57
CA GLN A 589 -12.34 -10.93 -26.38
C GLN A 589 -13.48 -9.91 -26.35
N MET A 590 -13.75 -9.32 -25.18
CA MET A 590 -14.79 -8.31 -25.00
C MET A 590 -14.41 -6.98 -25.65
N ALA A 591 -13.14 -6.58 -25.59
CA ALA A 591 -12.62 -5.41 -26.29
C ALA A 591 -12.67 -5.58 -27.82
N GLU A 592 -12.38 -6.78 -28.34
CA GLU A 592 -12.56 -7.09 -29.76
C GLU A 592 -14.03 -7.03 -30.19
N GLU A 593 -14.94 -7.52 -29.36
CA GLU A 593 -16.38 -7.42 -29.59
C GLU A 593 -16.82 -5.95 -29.64
N LEU A 594 -16.34 -5.14 -28.69
CA LEU A 594 -16.56 -3.70 -28.65
C LEU A 594 -16.03 -3.00 -29.92
N ASN A 595 -14.83 -3.37 -30.37
CA ASN A 595 -14.23 -2.84 -31.61
C ASN A 595 -15.07 -3.20 -32.85
N LYS A 596 -15.60 -4.44 -32.92
CA LYS A 596 -16.50 -4.86 -34.01
C LYS A 596 -17.80 -4.05 -34.00
N ILE A 597 -18.36 -3.78 -32.82
CA ILE A 597 -19.56 -2.96 -32.66
C ILE A 597 -19.30 -1.55 -33.19
N PHE A 598 -18.20 -0.91 -32.82
CA PHE A 598 -17.88 0.45 -33.29
C PHE A 598 -17.47 0.53 -34.75
N LYS A 599 -16.82 -0.50 -35.31
CA LYS A 599 -16.61 -0.60 -36.77
C LYS A 599 -17.92 -0.70 -37.55
N ASN A 600 -18.92 -1.40 -37.01
CA ASN A 600 -20.24 -1.41 -37.62
C ASN A 600 -20.93 -0.04 -37.47
N ASP A 601 -20.75 0.60 -36.31
CA ASP A 601 -21.31 1.92 -36.00
C ASP A 601 -20.82 3.03 -36.94
N ILE A 602 -19.51 3.05 -37.23
CA ILE A 602 -18.93 4.03 -38.16
C ILE A 602 -19.43 3.83 -39.59
N LEU A 603 -19.58 2.58 -40.03
CA LEU A 603 -20.10 2.27 -41.36
C LEU A 603 -21.54 2.76 -41.51
N LYS A 604 -22.38 2.49 -40.50
CA LYS A 604 -23.77 2.99 -40.49
C LYS A 604 -23.82 4.51 -40.44
N SER A 605 -23.01 5.13 -39.58
CA SER A 605 -22.92 6.60 -39.51
C SER A 605 -22.50 7.23 -40.84
N ASP A 606 -21.56 6.60 -41.57
CA ASP A 606 -21.13 7.03 -42.91
C ASP A 606 -22.22 6.86 -43.98
N GLU A 607 -23.01 5.78 -43.90
CA GLU A 607 -24.16 5.55 -44.77
C GLU A 607 -25.23 6.62 -44.52
N SER A 608 -25.59 6.87 -43.25
CA SER A 608 -26.52 7.92 -42.85
C SER A 608 -26.04 9.30 -43.29
N LEU A 609 -24.74 9.61 -43.13
CA LEU A 609 -24.16 10.89 -43.53
C LEU A 609 -24.24 11.10 -45.05
N LYS A 610 -23.91 10.07 -45.85
CA LYS A 610 -24.04 10.13 -47.32
C LYS A 610 -25.49 10.31 -47.75
N MET A 611 -26.42 9.65 -47.05
CA MET A 611 -27.84 9.79 -47.31
C MET A 611 -28.32 11.22 -47.01
N VAL A 612 -27.97 11.75 -45.85
CA VAL A 612 -28.31 13.12 -45.43
C VAL A 612 -27.75 14.15 -46.41
N LYS A 613 -26.46 14.06 -46.78
CA LYS A 613 -25.83 14.94 -47.77
C LYS A 613 -26.50 14.83 -49.14
N GLY A 614 -26.79 13.62 -49.62
CA GLY A 614 -27.44 13.41 -50.91
C GLY A 614 -28.87 13.97 -50.96
N ILE A 615 -29.62 13.90 -49.86
CA ILE A 615 -30.94 14.55 -49.74
C ILE A 615 -30.77 16.07 -49.73
N GLN A 616 -29.84 16.59 -48.94
CA GLN A 616 -29.55 18.02 -48.84
C GLN A 616 -29.17 18.63 -50.19
N ASP A 617 -28.27 17.99 -50.95
CA ASP A 617 -27.84 18.42 -52.28
C ASP A 617 -29.02 18.40 -53.26
N THR A 618 -29.82 17.33 -53.26
CA THR A 618 -30.99 17.19 -54.14
C THR A 618 -32.04 18.27 -53.86
N VAL A 619 -32.29 18.59 -52.58
CA VAL A 619 -33.22 19.65 -52.18
C VAL A 619 -32.67 21.02 -52.55
N SER A 620 -31.39 21.27 -52.30
CA SER A 620 -30.73 22.55 -52.58
C SER A 620 -30.63 22.87 -54.07
N GLU A 621 -30.40 21.86 -54.92
CA GLU A 621 -30.32 22.05 -56.39
C GLU A 621 -31.68 22.29 -57.04
N LYS A 622 -32.75 21.70 -56.50
CA LYS A 622 -34.09 21.75 -57.11
C LYS A 622 -34.95 22.90 -56.63
N PHE A 623 -34.68 23.46 -55.45
CA PHE A 623 -35.53 24.47 -54.83
C PHE A 623 -34.74 25.74 -54.50
N ILE A 624 -35.07 26.83 -55.20
CA ILE A 624 -34.63 28.18 -54.80
C ILE A 624 -35.57 28.63 -53.68
N VAL A 625 -35.18 28.39 -52.43
CA VAL A 625 -35.91 28.91 -51.27
C VAL A 625 -35.79 30.44 -51.26
N LYS A 626 -36.82 31.15 -51.70
CA LYS A 626 -36.91 32.61 -51.54
C LYS A 626 -37.40 32.92 -50.12
N ARG A 627 -36.48 33.37 -49.26
CA ARG A 627 -36.79 33.68 -47.86
C ARG A 627 -37.48 35.04 -47.73
N ASN A 628 -38.52 35.11 -46.91
CA ASN A 628 -39.04 36.38 -46.38
C ASN A 628 -38.78 36.46 -44.86
N PRO A 629 -37.75 37.21 -44.43
CA PRO A 629 -37.35 37.33 -43.03
C PRO A 629 -38.43 37.86 -42.10
N GLU A 630 -39.39 38.64 -42.63
CA GLU A 630 -40.48 39.16 -41.81
C GLU A 630 -41.55 38.11 -41.49
N LYS A 631 -41.63 37.03 -42.27
CA LYS A 631 -42.65 35.98 -42.09
C LYS A 631 -42.19 34.85 -41.14
N ASN A 632 -40.88 34.58 -41.00
CA ASN A 632 -40.34 33.52 -40.13
C ASN A 632 -39.79 34.08 -38.79
N ARG A 633 -40.70 34.68 -38.01
CA ARG A 633 -40.43 35.32 -36.72
C ARG A 633 -41.13 34.60 -35.58
N PHE A 634 -40.38 34.27 -34.52
CA PHE A 634 -40.92 33.73 -33.27
C PHE A 634 -41.18 34.86 -32.26
N LYS A 635 -42.38 34.92 -31.70
CA LYS A 635 -42.85 36.03 -30.87
C LYS A 635 -43.27 35.57 -29.48
N PHE A 636 -42.83 36.26 -28.44
CA PHE A 636 -43.34 36.04 -27.09
C PHE A 636 -43.29 37.30 -26.24
N ILE A 637 -43.95 37.25 -25.08
CA ILE A 637 -44.01 38.35 -24.11
C ILE A 637 -43.17 37.99 -22.89
N MET A 638 -42.54 39.01 -22.29
CA MET A 638 -41.96 38.96 -20.97
C MET A 638 -42.47 40.14 -20.14
N ASN A 639 -42.66 39.91 -18.84
CA ASN A 639 -43.21 40.93 -17.94
C ASN A 639 -42.22 42.06 -17.60
N ASN A 640 -40.92 41.81 -17.71
CA ASN A 640 -39.86 42.77 -17.43
C ASN A 640 -38.63 42.51 -18.31
N LEU A 641 -37.79 43.54 -18.47
CA LEU A 641 -36.46 43.39 -19.04
C LEU A 641 -35.54 42.52 -18.15
N PRO A 642 -34.49 41.90 -18.74
CA PRO A 642 -33.40 41.29 -17.98
C PRO A 642 -32.87 42.22 -16.88
N VAL A 643 -32.71 41.67 -15.67
CA VAL A 643 -32.10 42.37 -14.54
C VAL A 643 -30.58 42.46 -14.73
N HIS A 644 -30.01 41.43 -15.36
CA HIS A 644 -28.60 41.34 -15.69
C HIS A 644 -28.41 41.03 -17.18
N TRP A 645 -27.49 41.76 -17.80
CA TRP A 645 -26.98 41.53 -19.16
C TRP A 645 -25.60 40.91 -19.17
N HIS A 646 -24.89 40.92 -18.04
CA HIS A 646 -23.63 40.21 -17.87
C HIS A 646 -23.89 38.76 -17.42
N PRO A 647 -23.53 37.72 -18.20
CA PRO A 647 -23.84 36.33 -17.88
C PRO A 647 -23.40 35.90 -16.47
N ALA A 648 -22.17 36.23 -16.05
CA ALA A 648 -21.65 35.86 -14.73
C ALA A 648 -22.49 36.34 -13.52
N LEU A 649 -23.33 37.37 -13.68
CA LEU A 649 -24.19 37.92 -12.62
C LEU A 649 -25.59 37.31 -12.61
N VAL A 650 -25.96 36.51 -13.61
CA VAL A 650 -27.31 35.96 -13.72
C VAL A 650 -27.60 35.00 -12.57
N GLY A 651 -28.68 35.27 -11.85
CA GLY A 651 -29.28 34.36 -10.85
C GLY A 651 -30.81 34.37 -10.89
N ASP A 652 -31.40 34.97 -11.93
CA ASP A 652 -32.84 35.11 -12.12
C ASP A 652 -33.29 34.50 -13.46
N SER A 653 -34.53 34.03 -13.51
CA SER A 653 -35.09 33.37 -14.70
C SER A 653 -35.27 34.31 -15.89
N THR A 654 -35.52 35.61 -15.66
CA THR A 654 -35.80 36.60 -16.71
C THR A 654 -34.54 36.85 -17.54
N SER A 655 -33.43 37.13 -16.87
CA SER A 655 -32.13 37.30 -17.53
C SER A 655 -31.66 36.03 -18.22
N ASN A 656 -31.86 34.86 -17.59
CA ASN A 656 -31.50 33.57 -18.18
C ASN A 656 -32.24 33.28 -19.50
N THR A 657 -33.55 33.59 -19.57
CA THR A 657 -34.36 33.35 -20.78
C THR A 657 -33.77 34.02 -22.03
N ILE A 658 -33.22 35.22 -21.88
CA ILE A 658 -32.61 36.00 -22.97
C ILE A 658 -31.17 35.58 -23.22
N LEU A 659 -30.31 35.57 -22.19
CA LEU A 659 -28.87 35.37 -22.38
C LEU A 659 -28.53 33.97 -22.89
N GLN A 660 -29.34 32.94 -22.61
CA GLN A 660 -29.16 31.60 -23.17
C GLN A 660 -29.32 31.54 -24.70
N GLN A 661 -30.01 32.51 -25.31
CA GLN A 661 -30.10 32.61 -26.77
C GLN A 661 -28.85 33.24 -27.38
N ILE A 662 -28.14 34.07 -26.60
CA ILE A 662 -27.05 34.93 -27.07
C ILE A 662 -25.70 34.29 -26.81
N HIS A 663 -25.54 33.60 -25.68
CA HIS A 663 -24.29 33.02 -25.24
C HIS A 663 -24.28 31.48 -25.28
N SER A 664 -23.10 30.87 -25.14
CA SER A 664 -22.94 29.43 -24.96
C SER A 664 -21.83 29.14 -23.96
N SER A 665 -21.96 28.05 -23.22
CA SER A 665 -20.95 27.56 -22.28
C SER A 665 -20.11 26.44 -22.91
N LEU A 666 -19.12 25.91 -22.18
CA LEU A 666 -18.30 24.77 -22.64
C LEU A 666 -19.16 23.57 -23.04
N VAL A 667 -20.17 23.29 -22.23
CA VAL A 667 -21.18 22.24 -22.43
C VAL A 667 -22.57 22.83 -22.23
N LYS A 668 -23.64 22.11 -22.55
CA LYS A 668 -25.02 22.57 -22.35
C LYS A 668 -25.93 21.44 -21.90
N PHE A 669 -27.11 21.77 -21.38
CA PHE A 669 -28.16 20.77 -21.15
C PHE A 669 -28.86 20.38 -22.47
N GLY A 670 -29.24 19.11 -22.58
CA GLY A 670 -29.94 18.55 -23.74
C GLY A 670 -31.42 18.93 -23.81
N LYS A 671 -32.27 17.99 -24.24
CA LYS A 671 -33.75 18.14 -24.10
C LYS A 671 -34.20 17.89 -22.66
N ASP A 672 -33.39 17.16 -21.92
CA ASP A 672 -33.51 16.83 -20.51
C ASP A 672 -32.35 17.45 -19.73
N THR A 673 -32.09 16.95 -18.52
CA THR A 673 -31.02 17.45 -17.67
C THR A 673 -29.65 16.83 -17.96
N ASN A 674 -29.50 16.00 -19.00
CA ASN A 674 -28.20 15.44 -19.40
C ASN A 674 -27.32 16.52 -20.03
N VAL A 675 -26.02 16.46 -19.74
CA VAL A 675 -25.04 17.38 -20.29
C VAL A 675 -24.56 16.87 -21.66
N VAL A 676 -24.60 17.74 -22.66
CA VAL A 676 -24.15 17.47 -24.03
C VAL A 676 -23.07 18.46 -24.46
N PRO A 677 -22.22 18.11 -25.45
CA PRO A 677 -21.22 19.02 -26.01
C PRO A 677 -21.81 20.36 -26.51
N ALA A 678 -21.08 21.45 -26.27
CA ALA A 678 -21.39 22.78 -26.81
C ALA A 678 -20.13 23.39 -27.47
N LEU A 679 -19.49 24.39 -26.85
CA LEU A 679 -18.22 24.95 -27.32
C LEU A 679 -17.07 23.95 -27.24
N ALA A 680 -17.09 23.07 -26.23
CA ALA A 680 -16.24 21.89 -26.19
C ALA A 680 -16.84 20.80 -27.10
N ARG A 681 -16.05 20.26 -28.02
CA ARG A 681 -16.43 19.10 -28.85
C ARG A 681 -16.43 17.79 -28.05
N TYR A 682 -15.53 17.65 -27.08
CA TYR A 682 -15.49 16.58 -26.09
C TYR A 682 -14.62 17.00 -24.89
N TRP A 683 -14.62 16.19 -23.85
CA TRP A 683 -13.76 16.37 -22.67
C TRP A 683 -13.21 15.03 -22.18
N HIS A 684 -12.13 15.11 -21.41
CA HIS A 684 -11.50 14.00 -20.73
C HIS A 684 -11.48 14.27 -19.23
N ILE A 685 -11.66 13.22 -18.43
CA ILE A 685 -11.66 13.26 -16.97
C ILE A 685 -10.69 12.16 -16.51
N ASN A 686 -9.83 12.47 -15.54
CA ASN A 686 -8.99 11.44 -14.91
C ASN A 686 -9.79 10.54 -13.95
N SER A 687 -9.15 9.45 -13.48
CA SER A 687 -9.70 8.48 -12.51
C SER A 687 -10.38 9.11 -11.32
N ASP A 688 -9.70 10.09 -10.76
CA ASP A 688 -10.04 10.69 -9.50
C ASP A 688 -11.07 11.81 -9.68
N ALA A 689 -11.53 12.10 -10.90
CA ALA A 689 -12.41 13.22 -11.23
C ALA A 689 -11.91 14.58 -10.70
N THR A 690 -10.59 14.73 -10.59
CA THR A 690 -9.91 15.95 -10.15
C THR A 690 -9.30 16.73 -11.30
N GLU A 691 -9.12 16.14 -12.48
CA GLU A 691 -8.62 16.80 -13.67
C GLU A 691 -9.60 16.65 -14.83
N TRP A 692 -9.97 17.78 -15.43
CA TRP A 692 -10.93 17.88 -16.51
C TRP A 692 -10.31 18.64 -17.68
N ILE A 693 -10.15 17.99 -18.84
CA ILE A 693 -9.57 18.58 -20.04
C ILE A 693 -10.66 18.74 -21.09
N PHE A 694 -10.94 19.96 -21.51
CA PHE A 694 -11.94 20.28 -22.54
C PHE A 694 -11.26 20.67 -23.84
N PHE A 695 -11.73 20.09 -24.94
CA PHE A 695 -11.24 20.37 -26.29
C PHE A 695 -12.29 21.19 -27.03
N LEU A 696 -11.94 22.41 -27.38
CA LEU A 696 -12.81 23.38 -28.03
C LEU A 696 -13.01 23.05 -29.51
N ARG A 697 -14.12 23.56 -30.06
CA ARG A 697 -14.44 23.48 -31.47
C ARG A 697 -13.63 24.49 -32.28
N ASP A 698 -13.00 24.03 -33.35
CA ASP A 698 -12.25 24.90 -34.28
C ASP A 698 -13.17 25.84 -35.07
N ASN A 699 -14.49 25.55 -35.10
CA ASN A 699 -15.50 26.37 -35.75
C ASN A 699 -16.35 27.21 -34.77
N ALA A 700 -15.90 27.39 -33.52
CA ALA A 700 -16.58 28.26 -32.57
C ALA A 700 -16.15 29.72 -32.74
N TYR A 701 -17.10 30.59 -33.05
CA TYR A 701 -16.88 32.03 -33.25
C TYR A 701 -17.85 32.86 -32.39
N PHE A 702 -17.37 34.00 -31.92
CA PHE A 702 -18.21 35.07 -31.39
C PHE A 702 -19.01 35.74 -32.51
N HIS A 703 -20.07 36.46 -32.16
CA HIS A 703 -20.96 37.14 -33.12
C HIS A 703 -20.26 38.18 -34.01
N ASP A 704 -19.08 38.66 -33.60
CA ASP A 704 -18.25 39.57 -34.40
C ASP A 704 -17.25 38.86 -35.33
N GLY A 705 -17.31 37.53 -35.39
CA GLY A 705 -16.46 36.70 -36.25
C GLY A 705 -15.10 36.35 -35.65
N THR A 706 -14.78 36.77 -34.41
CA THR A 706 -13.54 36.35 -33.75
C THR A 706 -13.66 34.92 -33.21
N PRO A 707 -12.60 34.09 -33.28
CA PRO A 707 -12.64 32.72 -32.77
C PRO A 707 -12.75 32.68 -31.25
N VAL A 708 -13.42 31.66 -30.72
CA VAL A 708 -13.48 31.36 -29.28
C VAL A 708 -12.24 30.57 -28.88
N THR A 709 -11.48 31.06 -27.90
CA THR A 709 -10.23 30.43 -27.45
C THR A 709 -10.30 29.92 -26.01
N ALA A 710 -9.38 29.05 -25.62
CA ALA A 710 -9.22 28.59 -24.24
C ALA A 710 -8.98 29.75 -23.24
N GLU A 711 -8.37 30.86 -23.69
CA GLU A 711 -8.17 32.05 -22.84
C GLU A 711 -9.50 32.75 -22.51
N ASP A 712 -10.46 32.78 -23.44
CA ASP A 712 -11.80 33.33 -23.19
C ASP A 712 -12.54 32.52 -22.13
N VAL A 713 -12.41 31.19 -22.19
CA VAL A 713 -12.98 30.28 -21.18
C VAL A 713 -12.35 30.54 -19.81
N LYS A 714 -11.02 30.61 -19.74
CA LYS A 714 -10.29 30.88 -18.49
C LYS A 714 -10.75 32.18 -17.83
N GLU A 715 -10.79 33.28 -18.58
CA GLU A 715 -11.20 34.58 -18.04
C GLU A 715 -12.68 34.60 -17.64
N SER A 716 -13.55 33.91 -18.38
CA SER A 716 -14.98 33.79 -18.03
C SER A 716 -15.19 33.08 -16.68
N VAL A 717 -14.53 31.92 -16.47
CA VAL A 717 -14.62 31.15 -15.22
C VAL A 717 -14.02 31.94 -14.05
N LYS A 718 -12.87 32.61 -14.26
CA LYS A 718 -12.27 33.50 -13.26
C LYS A 718 -13.20 34.63 -12.85
N ASN A 719 -14.00 35.15 -13.77
CA ASN A 719 -14.94 36.22 -13.44
C ASN A 719 -16.07 35.73 -12.54
N VAL A 720 -16.63 34.55 -12.82
CA VAL A 720 -17.69 33.94 -11.99
C VAL A 720 -17.26 33.76 -10.54
N LEU A 721 -16.00 33.40 -10.29
CA LEU A 721 -15.44 33.31 -8.94
C LEU A 721 -15.54 34.63 -8.15
N LEU A 722 -15.66 35.78 -8.81
CA LEU A 722 -15.79 37.10 -8.18
C LEU A 722 -17.25 37.57 -8.01
N THR A 723 -18.21 36.69 -8.30
CA THR A 723 -19.65 36.98 -8.25
C THR A 723 -20.34 36.11 -7.17
N PRO A 724 -21.62 36.39 -6.84
CA PRO A 724 -22.43 35.51 -5.99
C PRO A 724 -22.51 34.06 -6.49
N ASN A 725 -22.29 33.82 -7.79
CA ASN A 725 -22.33 32.50 -8.43
C ASN A 725 -21.02 31.70 -8.28
N SER A 726 -20.08 32.14 -7.44
CA SER A 726 -18.78 31.47 -7.26
C SER A 726 -18.88 30.00 -6.85
N SER A 727 -19.97 29.59 -6.18
CA SER A 727 -20.21 28.21 -5.73
C SER A 727 -20.22 27.17 -6.85
N PHE A 728 -20.52 27.55 -8.10
CA PHE A 728 -20.50 26.63 -9.23
C PHE A 728 -19.07 26.18 -9.61
N VAL A 729 -18.04 26.97 -9.27
CA VAL A 729 -16.64 26.76 -9.70
C VAL A 729 -15.59 26.95 -8.60
N ASN A 730 -16.00 27.17 -7.34
CA ASN A 730 -15.07 27.42 -6.23
C ASN A 730 -14.27 26.20 -5.75
N MET A 731 -14.59 25.00 -6.26
CA MET A 731 -13.86 23.76 -6.03
C MET A 731 -12.59 23.63 -6.89
N ILE A 732 -12.38 24.55 -7.84
CA ILE A 732 -11.14 24.60 -8.65
C ILE A 732 -9.96 24.95 -7.74
N LYS A 733 -8.84 24.24 -7.92
CA LYS A 733 -7.61 24.45 -7.16
C LYS A 733 -7.16 25.91 -7.19
N GLY A 734 -7.00 26.51 -6.00
CA GLY A 734 -6.57 27.90 -5.87
C GLY A 734 -7.68 28.95 -6.05
N ALA A 735 -8.93 28.54 -6.32
CA ALA A 735 -10.08 29.44 -6.44
C ALA A 735 -10.28 30.27 -5.16
N GLN A 736 -10.17 29.65 -3.98
CA GLN A 736 -10.32 30.36 -2.69
C GLN A 736 -9.28 31.48 -2.51
N SER A 737 -8.04 31.25 -2.93
CA SER A 737 -6.98 32.26 -2.89
C SER A 737 -7.27 33.42 -3.84
N TYR A 738 -7.85 33.13 -5.01
CA TYR A 738 -8.25 34.13 -5.98
C TYR A 738 -9.47 34.97 -5.50
N ILE A 739 -10.52 34.32 -4.98
CA ILE A 739 -11.70 34.96 -4.38
C ILE A 739 -11.27 35.95 -3.27
N LYS A 740 -10.36 35.52 -2.40
CA LYS A 740 -9.81 36.33 -1.29
C LYS A 740 -8.77 37.37 -1.75
N ARG A 741 -8.54 37.54 -3.06
CA ARG A 741 -7.57 38.47 -3.66
C ARG A 741 -6.12 38.24 -3.19
N ARG A 742 -5.77 37.02 -2.78
CA ARG A 742 -4.41 36.62 -2.36
C ARG A 742 -3.56 36.12 -3.52
N ALA A 743 -4.20 35.62 -4.58
CA ALA A 743 -3.57 35.21 -5.83
C ALA A 743 -4.06 36.09 -6.99
N ARG A 744 -3.21 36.30 -7.99
CA ARG A 744 -3.55 37.06 -9.22
C ARG A 744 -4.24 36.20 -10.28
N ASP A 745 -4.08 34.88 -10.19
CA ASP A 745 -4.64 33.90 -11.11
C ASP A 745 -5.13 32.68 -10.33
N VAL A 746 -5.86 31.79 -11.00
CA VAL A 746 -6.39 30.54 -10.42
C VAL A 746 -5.48 29.39 -10.87
N GLU A 747 -4.80 28.75 -9.92
CA GLU A 747 -3.82 27.69 -10.18
C GLU A 747 -4.41 26.54 -11.01
N GLY A 748 -5.62 26.11 -10.69
CA GLY A 748 -6.30 25.00 -11.35
C GLY A 748 -6.98 25.34 -12.67
N ILE A 749 -6.69 26.49 -13.31
CA ILE A 749 -7.20 26.79 -14.66
C ILE A 749 -6.01 26.97 -15.61
N GLU A 750 -5.73 25.93 -16.37
CA GLU A 750 -4.56 25.82 -17.24
C GLU A 750 -4.98 25.85 -18.71
N VAL A 751 -4.46 26.82 -19.46
CA VAL A 751 -4.59 26.86 -20.93
C VAL A 751 -3.43 26.04 -21.49
N ILE A 752 -3.74 24.89 -22.09
CA ILE A 752 -2.73 23.98 -22.67
C ILE A 752 -2.33 24.50 -24.06
N ASP A 753 -3.31 24.86 -24.86
CA ASP A 753 -3.17 25.49 -26.16
C ASP A 753 -4.43 26.33 -26.49
N GLU A 754 -4.48 26.93 -27.69
CA GLU A 754 -5.58 27.80 -28.10
C GLU A 754 -6.98 27.15 -28.04
N HIS A 755 -7.06 25.82 -28.21
CA HIS A 755 -8.29 25.05 -28.25
C HIS A 755 -8.38 23.99 -27.14
N THR A 756 -7.48 24.00 -26.15
CA THR A 756 -7.46 23.01 -25.07
C THR A 756 -7.31 23.71 -23.72
N ILE A 757 -8.29 23.50 -22.83
CA ILE A 757 -8.26 24.00 -21.45
C ILE A 757 -8.37 22.86 -20.45
N LYS A 758 -7.57 22.91 -19.39
CA LYS A 758 -7.57 21.97 -18.28
C LYS A 758 -8.03 22.66 -16.99
N PHE A 759 -8.93 22.01 -16.28
CA PHE A 759 -9.33 22.37 -14.91
C PHE A 759 -8.78 21.32 -13.93
N VAL A 760 -8.19 21.78 -12.84
CA VAL A 760 -7.76 20.95 -11.70
C VAL A 760 -8.59 21.34 -10.48
N LEU A 761 -9.25 20.36 -9.87
CA LEU A 761 -10.10 20.52 -8.70
C LEU A 761 -9.35 20.17 -7.41
N GLU A 762 -9.75 20.75 -6.28
CA GLU A 762 -9.17 20.43 -4.97
C GLU A 762 -9.54 19.02 -4.48
N TYR A 763 -10.65 18.47 -4.99
CA TYR A 763 -11.18 17.16 -4.64
C TYR A 763 -12.06 16.60 -5.78
N PRO A 764 -12.33 15.28 -5.82
CA PRO A 764 -13.22 14.66 -6.81
C PRO A 764 -14.61 15.30 -6.79
N TYR A 765 -15.10 15.81 -7.93
CA TYR A 765 -16.43 16.42 -8.01
C TYR A 765 -17.08 16.27 -9.39
N ILE A 766 -17.83 15.18 -9.59
CA ILE A 766 -18.53 14.88 -10.86
C ILE A 766 -19.55 15.96 -11.28
N PRO A 767 -20.35 16.57 -10.38
CA PRO A 767 -21.30 17.63 -10.75
C PRO A 767 -20.65 18.87 -11.40
N PHE A 768 -19.31 18.99 -11.36
CA PHE A 768 -18.57 20.05 -12.04
C PHE A 768 -18.96 20.18 -13.52
N LEU A 769 -19.15 19.06 -14.22
CA LEU A 769 -19.56 19.07 -15.63
C LEU A 769 -20.93 19.75 -15.83
N SER A 770 -21.90 19.42 -14.99
CA SER A 770 -23.24 20.00 -15.02
C SER A 770 -23.22 21.47 -14.61
N ASN A 771 -22.34 21.86 -13.70
CA ASN A 771 -22.14 23.27 -13.36
C ASN A 771 -21.66 24.07 -14.58
N LEU A 772 -20.72 23.53 -15.38
CA LEU A 772 -20.23 24.21 -16.59
C LEU A 772 -21.28 24.41 -17.68
N ALA A 773 -22.48 23.81 -17.56
CA ALA A 773 -23.59 24.00 -18.49
C ALA A 773 -24.49 25.21 -18.15
N VAL A 774 -24.38 25.78 -16.94
CA VAL A 774 -25.26 26.88 -16.52
C VAL A 774 -24.89 28.19 -17.21
N ILE A 775 -25.87 29.10 -17.33
CA ILE A 775 -25.71 30.33 -18.11
C ILE A 775 -24.64 31.28 -17.55
N CYS A 776 -24.44 31.31 -16.22
CA CYS A 776 -23.46 32.21 -15.63
C CYS A 776 -22.01 31.82 -15.97
N LEU A 777 -21.80 30.58 -16.43
CA LEU A 777 -20.54 30.06 -16.95
C LEU A 777 -20.43 30.10 -18.48
N SER A 778 -21.29 30.90 -19.12
CA SER A 778 -21.15 31.23 -20.53
C SER A 778 -19.76 31.78 -20.84
N VAL A 779 -19.21 31.42 -22.00
CA VAL A 779 -17.95 31.97 -22.48
C VAL A 779 -18.18 33.38 -23.00
N ILE A 780 -17.50 34.33 -22.37
CA ILE A 780 -17.50 35.75 -22.69
C ILE A 780 -16.15 36.07 -23.31
N LYS A 781 -16.15 36.85 -24.39
CA LYS A 781 -14.93 37.37 -25.00
C LYS A 781 -14.08 38.09 -23.94
N LYS A 782 -12.80 37.70 -23.79
CA LYS A 782 -11.96 38.12 -22.65
C LYS A 782 -11.94 39.63 -22.37
N ASP A 783 -11.98 40.46 -23.42
CA ASP A 783 -11.96 41.93 -23.29
C ASP A 783 -13.27 42.50 -22.73
N MET A 784 -14.35 41.72 -22.73
CA MET A 784 -15.68 42.08 -22.28
C MET A 784 -16.01 41.54 -20.89
N VAL A 785 -15.23 40.60 -20.37
CA VAL A 785 -15.43 39.95 -19.05
C VAL A 785 -15.55 40.95 -17.90
N LYS A 786 -14.90 42.11 -18.01
CA LYS A 786 -14.92 43.17 -16.98
C LYS A 786 -15.93 44.29 -17.27
N PHE A 787 -16.79 44.14 -18.28
CA PHE A 787 -17.79 45.15 -18.59
C PHE A 787 -18.84 45.22 -17.48
N SER A 788 -19.31 46.43 -17.18
CA SER A 788 -20.50 46.59 -16.36
C SER A 788 -21.73 46.09 -17.11
N ASP A 789 -22.80 45.82 -16.38
CA ASP A 789 -24.06 45.32 -16.94
C ASP A 789 -24.61 46.25 -18.06
N ASP A 790 -24.62 47.57 -17.83
CA ASP A 790 -25.00 48.56 -18.83
C ASP A 790 -24.13 48.53 -20.09
N LYS A 791 -22.84 48.25 -19.91
CA LYS A 791 -21.90 48.18 -21.05
C LYS A 791 -22.08 46.88 -21.82
N MET A 792 -22.38 45.77 -21.13
CA MET A 792 -22.77 44.50 -21.76
C MET A 792 -24.07 44.64 -22.54
N LYS A 793 -25.10 45.29 -21.98
CA LYS A 793 -26.37 45.57 -22.69
C LYS A 793 -26.14 46.28 -24.03
N LYS A 794 -25.24 47.27 -24.07
CA LYS A 794 -24.93 48.04 -25.28
C LYS A 794 -24.02 47.32 -26.28
N ASN A 795 -23.19 46.38 -25.81
CA ASN A 795 -22.16 45.70 -26.62
C ASN A 795 -22.29 44.18 -26.44
N CYS A 796 -23.50 43.66 -26.57
CA CYS A 796 -23.78 42.26 -26.28
C CYS A 796 -23.24 41.38 -27.42
N ILE A 797 -22.04 40.82 -27.21
CA ILE A 797 -21.41 39.86 -28.12
C ILE A 797 -21.32 38.53 -27.38
N GLY A 798 -21.99 37.52 -27.91
CA GLY A 798 -21.89 36.14 -27.45
C GLY A 798 -21.35 35.23 -28.54
N CYS A 799 -21.47 33.92 -28.32
CA CYS A 799 -21.12 32.86 -29.25
C CYS A 799 -22.28 31.86 -29.44
N GLY A 800 -23.48 32.26 -29.01
CA GLY A 800 -24.70 31.46 -29.05
C GLY A 800 -25.49 31.59 -30.37
N PRO A 801 -26.67 30.95 -30.41
CA PRO A 801 -27.47 30.81 -31.63
C PRO A 801 -28.06 32.12 -32.17
N PHE A 802 -28.25 33.16 -31.35
CA PHE A 802 -28.86 34.42 -31.78
C PHE A 802 -28.01 35.63 -31.41
N ILE A 803 -28.12 36.70 -32.21
CA ILE A 803 -27.40 37.97 -32.07
C ILE A 803 -28.39 39.03 -31.61
N LEU A 804 -28.05 39.78 -30.55
CA LEU A 804 -28.86 40.93 -30.12
C LEU A 804 -28.80 42.05 -31.16
N LYS A 805 -29.95 42.43 -31.72
CA LYS A 805 -30.04 43.51 -32.73
C LYS A 805 -30.62 44.79 -32.17
N HIS A 806 -31.60 44.68 -31.30
CA HIS A 806 -32.27 45.82 -30.69
C HIS A 806 -32.75 45.49 -29.29
N VAL A 807 -32.68 46.48 -28.40
CA VAL A 807 -33.27 46.43 -27.06
C VAL A 807 -33.69 47.83 -26.65
N ASP A 808 -34.97 47.98 -26.32
CA ASP A 808 -35.52 49.14 -25.63
C ASP A 808 -36.46 48.68 -24.50
N ASP A 809 -37.30 49.58 -23.98
CA ASP A 809 -38.21 49.29 -22.88
C ASP A 809 -39.45 48.49 -23.30
N GLU A 810 -39.71 48.34 -24.61
CA GLU A 810 -40.89 47.67 -25.16
C GLU A 810 -40.55 46.38 -25.91
N VAL A 811 -39.38 46.29 -26.55
CA VAL A 811 -39.01 45.19 -27.43
C VAL A 811 -37.53 44.81 -27.32
N ILE A 812 -37.26 43.50 -27.28
CA ILE A 812 -35.96 42.90 -27.59
C ILE A 812 -36.08 42.15 -28.92
N LEU A 813 -35.17 42.43 -29.85
CA LEU A 813 -35.09 41.76 -31.14
C LEU A 813 -33.76 41.00 -31.26
N LEU A 814 -33.85 39.70 -31.52
CA LEU A 814 -32.70 38.84 -31.83
C LEU A 814 -32.76 38.37 -33.29
N GLU A 815 -31.61 38.26 -33.93
CA GLU A 815 -31.45 37.70 -35.29
C GLU A 815 -30.64 36.40 -35.23
N SER A 816 -30.92 35.44 -36.12
CA SER A 816 -30.20 34.18 -36.18
C SER A 816 -28.70 34.37 -36.49
N ASN A 817 -27.85 33.66 -35.73
CA ASN A 817 -26.42 33.58 -36.02
C ASN A 817 -26.18 32.51 -37.10
N LYS A 818 -25.95 32.96 -38.34
CA LYS A 818 -25.69 32.09 -39.50
C LYS A 818 -24.41 31.26 -39.38
N HIS A 819 -23.49 31.66 -38.51
CA HIS A 819 -22.20 31.00 -38.28
C HIS A 819 -22.13 30.27 -36.94
N TYR A 820 -23.27 30.02 -36.28
CA TYR A 820 -23.30 29.26 -35.03
C TYR A 820 -22.75 27.84 -35.22
N PHE A 821 -21.85 27.41 -34.34
CA PHE A 821 -21.18 26.10 -34.42
C PHE A 821 -22.17 24.91 -34.36
N GLY A 822 -23.35 25.11 -33.78
CA GLY A 822 -24.46 24.14 -33.71
C GLY A 822 -25.40 24.16 -34.92
N GLY A 823 -25.08 24.93 -35.97
CA GLY A 823 -25.89 25.12 -37.17
C GLY A 823 -26.92 26.25 -37.06
N GLU A 824 -27.22 26.92 -38.18
CA GLU A 824 -28.14 28.08 -38.22
C GLU A 824 -29.48 27.79 -37.52
N PRO A 825 -29.95 28.65 -36.59
CA PRO A 825 -31.30 28.53 -36.03
C PRO A 825 -32.37 28.50 -37.11
N PHE A 826 -33.47 27.78 -36.87
CA PHE A 826 -34.50 27.63 -37.90
C PHE A 826 -35.32 28.91 -38.10
N VAL A 827 -35.74 29.58 -37.02
CA VAL A 827 -36.30 30.94 -37.06
C VAL A 827 -35.24 31.98 -37.42
N GLU A 828 -35.63 33.00 -38.18
CA GLU A 828 -34.71 34.08 -38.59
C GLU A 828 -34.62 35.18 -37.54
N THR A 829 -35.74 35.51 -36.90
CA THR A 829 -35.82 36.53 -35.87
C THR A 829 -36.64 36.08 -34.68
N VAL A 830 -36.28 36.56 -33.49
CA VAL A 830 -37.03 36.40 -32.25
C VAL A 830 -37.42 37.79 -31.76
N GLU A 831 -38.72 38.05 -31.63
CA GLU A 831 -39.26 39.31 -31.09
C GLU A 831 -39.86 39.06 -29.72
N ILE A 832 -39.37 39.80 -28.74
CA ILE A 832 -39.72 39.64 -27.34
C ILE A 832 -40.31 40.96 -26.88
N ARG A 833 -41.60 40.97 -26.57
CA ARG A 833 -42.31 42.17 -26.14
C ARG A 833 -42.29 42.27 -24.63
N ILE A 834 -41.97 43.44 -24.11
CA ILE A 834 -41.95 43.71 -22.67
C ILE A 834 -43.29 44.35 -22.29
N LYS A 835 -44.19 43.58 -21.65
CA LYS A 835 -45.54 44.04 -21.29
C LYS A 835 -45.92 43.56 -19.90
N ARG A 836 -46.40 44.47 -19.04
CA ARG A 836 -46.69 44.20 -17.62
C ARG A 836 -48.16 43.88 -17.31
N GLU A 837 -49.09 44.36 -18.13
CA GLU A 837 -50.53 44.35 -17.83
C GLU A 837 -51.37 43.55 -18.83
N GLU A 838 -50.75 42.97 -19.86
CA GLU A 838 -51.46 42.13 -20.84
C GLU A 838 -51.45 40.67 -20.41
N ASP A 839 -52.58 40.00 -20.59
CA ASP A 839 -52.70 38.56 -20.38
C ASP A 839 -52.04 37.83 -21.57
N GLU A 840 -50.89 37.18 -21.32
CA GLU A 840 -50.13 36.43 -22.32
C GLU A 840 -51.00 35.38 -23.03
N PHE A 841 -51.96 34.77 -22.32
CA PHE A 841 -52.83 33.75 -22.87
C PHE A 841 -53.84 34.34 -23.87
N ASP A 842 -54.38 35.53 -23.60
CA ASP A 842 -55.26 36.23 -24.55
C ASP A 842 -54.49 36.75 -25.78
N GLU A 843 -53.23 37.15 -25.62
CA GLU A 843 -52.34 37.49 -26.74
C GLU A 843 -52.03 36.27 -27.62
N LEU A 844 -51.84 35.09 -27.03
CA LEU A 844 -51.70 33.83 -27.76
C LEU A 844 -53.00 33.48 -28.51
N LEU A 845 -54.16 33.61 -27.86
CA LEU A 845 -55.46 33.39 -28.50
C LEU A 845 -55.68 34.32 -29.71
N SER A 846 -55.18 35.55 -29.61
CA SER A 846 -55.22 36.58 -30.67
C SER A 846 -54.13 36.42 -31.72
N LYS A 847 -53.26 35.41 -31.60
CA LYS A 847 -52.13 35.11 -32.50
C LYS A 847 -51.06 36.22 -32.56
N ASN A 848 -50.99 37.06 -31.53
CA ASN A 848 -49.99 38.12 -31.41
C ASN A 848 -48.63 37.59 -30.92
N ILE A 849 -48.65 36.48 -30.18
CA ILE A 849 -47.48 35.71 -29.73
C ILE A 849 -47.64 34.24 -30.11
N ASP A 850 -46.54 33.49 -30.01
CA ASP A 850 -46.42 32.10 -30.47
C ASP A 850 -46.41 31.09 -29.32
N TYR A 851 -46.06 31.53 -28.10
CA TYR A 851 -46.17 30.71 -26.89
C TYR A 851 -46.42 31.57 -25.65
N CYS A 852 -47.01 30.95 -24.62
CA CYS A 852 -47.06 31.49 -23.26
C CYS A 852 -47.07 30.36 -22.22
N SER A 853 -46.76 30.69 -20.96
CA SER A 853 -47.03 29.76 -19.85
C SER A 853 -48.52 29.83 -19.50
N VAL A 854 -49.15 28.68 -19.27
CA VAL A 854 -50.60 28.62 -18.97
C VAL A 854 -50.87 27.95 -17.64
N ASN A 855 -51.97 28.33 -17.01
CA ASN A 855 -52.49 27.70 -15.81
C ASN A 855 -53.65 26.74 -16.16
N ALA A 856 -54.21 26.06 -15.16
CA ALA A 856 -55.29 25.10 -15.40
C ALA A 856 -56.60 25.74 -15.92
N GLU A 857 -56.91 26.96 -15.48
CA GLU A 857 -58.09 27.71 -15.95
C GLU A 857 -57.95 28.06 -17.44
N ASP A 858 -56.75 28.46 -17.88
CA ASP A 858 -56.43 28.73 -19.28
C ASP A 858 -56.61 27.46 -20.13
N VAL A 859 -56.13 26.31 -19.64
CA VAL A 859 -56.30 25.02 -20.31
C VAL A 859 -57.76 24.60 -20.38
N GLU A 860 -58.56 24.85 -19.33
CA GLU A 860 -60.01 24.68 -19.40
C GLU A 860 -60.66 25.63 -20.41
N LYS A 861 -60.21 26.89 -20.46
CA LYS A 861 -60.69 27.90 -21.41
C LYS A 861 -60.38 27.46 -22.85
N LEU A 862 -59.19 26.94 -23.13
CA LEU A 862 -58.86 26.31 -24.43
C LEU A 862 -59.83 25.19 -24.80
N LYS A 863 -60.10 24.28 -23.86
CA LYS A 863 -61.04 23.16 -24.07
C LYS A 863 -62.46 23.65 -24.33
N LYS A 864 -62.95 24.64 -23.55
CA LYS A 864 -64.28 25.24 -23.70
C LYS A 864 -64.42 26.00 -25.03
N LEU A 865 -63.36 26.67 -25.47
CA LEU A 865 -63.31 27.40 -26.74
C LEU A 865 -63.06 26.49 -27.96
N ASN A 866 -62.80 25.20 -27.75
CA ASN A 866 -62.47 24.21 -28.79
C ASN A 866 -61.34 24.68 -29.73
N ARG A 867 -60.33 25.36 -29.18
CA ARG A 867 -59.16 25.86 -29.91
C ARG A 867 -58.19 24.72 -30.19
N ILE A 868 -58.31 24.12 -31.38
CA ILE A 868 -57.42 23.06 -31.85
C ILE A 868 -56.07 23.58 -32.37
N ASP A 869 -55.98 24.89 -32.66
CA ASP A 869 -54.80 25.57 -33.19
C ASP A 869 -53.75 25.95 -32.12
N ILE A 870 -53.89 25.43 -30.90
CA ILE A 870 -52.98 25.63 -29.76
C ILE A 870 -52.71 24.28 -29.06
N ASN A 871 -51.44 23.91 -28.97
CA ASN A 871 -50.96 22.73 -28.26
C ASN A 871 -50.55 23.06 -26.83
N VAL A 872 -50.92 22.20 -25.87
CA VAL A 872 -50.50 22.35 -24.46
C VAL A 872 -49.48 21.27 -24.12
N LEU A 873 -48.25 21.69 -23.86
CA LEU A 873 -47.16 20.83 -23.40
C LEU A 873 -47.14 20.82 -21.87
N THR A 874 -47.08 19.63 -21.26
CA THR A 874 -47.01 19.47 -19.80
C THR A 874 -45.76 18.68 -19.43
N ILE A 875 -44.91 19.23 -18.56
CA ILE A 875 -43.68 18.58 -18.09
C ILE A 875 -43.52 18.71 -16.57
N PRO A 876 -43.02 17.68 -15.86
CA PRO A 876 -42.61 17.83 -14.48
C PRO A 876 -41.45 18.82 -14.37
N SER A 877 -41.60 19.83 -13.50
CA SER A 877 -40.55 20.79 -13.22
C SER A 877 -39.47 20.15 -12.35
N LEU A 878 -38.24 20.61 -12.51
CA LEU A 878 -37.14 20.25 -11.61
C LEU A 878 -37.20 21.10 -10.33
N ASP A 879 -38.25 20.97 -9.53
CA ASP A 879 -38.46 21.81 -8.35
C ASP A 879 -39.06 21.04 -7.18
N VAL A 880 -39.07 21.63 -5.98
CA VAL A 880 -39.77 21.12 -4.79
C VAL A 880 -40.36 22.29 -4.00
N GLN A 881 -41.61 22.13 -3.57
CA GLN A 881 -42.33 23.07 -2.70
C GLN A 881 -42.48 22.46 -1.32
N TYR A 882 -42.20 23.23 -0.27
CA TYR A 882 -42.17 22.72 1.10
C TYR A 882 -42.51 23.81 2.14
N VAL A 883 -42.86 23.34 3.34
CA VAL A 883 -42.84 24.19 4.55
C VAL A 883 -41.64 23.78 5.39
N GLY A 884 -40.70 24.70 5.58
CA GLY A 884 -39.52 24.44 6.40
C GLY A 884 -39.77 24.70 7.88
N PHE A 885 -39.27 23.80 8.72
CA PHE A 885 -39.17 24.03 10.16
C PHE A 885 -37.85 24.73 10.48
N ASN A 886 -37.87 25.80 11.28
CA ASN A 886 -36.66 26.49 11.71
C ASN A 886 -36.13 25.93 13.03
N PHE A 887 -35.14 25.02 12.95
CA PHE A 887 -34.53 24.35 14.10
C PHE A 887 -33.75 25.27 15.04
N SER A 888 -33.40 26.50 14.62
CA SER A 888 -32.77 27.49 15.51
C SER A 888 -33.71 27.97 16.62
N ARG A 889 -35.04 27.85 16.43
CA ARG A 889 -36.06 28.29 17.39
C ARG A 889 -36.19 27.40 18.62
N LYS A 890 -35.81 26.11 18.50
CA LYS A 890 -35.87 25.12 19.60
C LYS A 890 -37.22 25.11 20.33
N ASN A 891 -38.31 25.10 19.56
CA ASN A 891 -39.69 25.03 20.05
C ASN A 891 -40.26 23.59 19.94
N GLU A 892 -41.50 23.37 20.36
CA GLU A 892 -42.10 22.03 20.46
C GLU A 892 -42.15 21.28 19.13
N ILE A 893 -42.41 21.99 18.01
CA ILE A 893 -42.45 21.39 16.66
C ILE A 893 -41.04 21.04 16.14
N THR A 894 -39.99 21.74 16.56
CA THR A 894 -38.61 21.48 16.11
C THR A 894 -37.87 20.49 17.00
N LEU A 895 -38.18 20.44 18.30
CA LEU A 895 -37.59 19.50 19.25
C LEU A 895 -38.21 18.10 19.16
N THR A 896 -39.47 17.97 18.73
CA THR A 896 -40.18 16.68 18.74
C THR A 896 -40.42 16.14 17.34
N LYS A 897 -39.65 15.11 16.97
CA LYS A 897 -39.73 14.43 15.66
C LYS A 897 -41.13 13.88 15.35
N ASP A 898 -41.80 13.28 16.33
CA ASP A 898 -43.15 12.73 16.16
C ASP A 898 -44.19 13.82 15.83
N VAL A 899 -44.02 15.06 16.32
CA VAL A 899 -44.89 16.20 15.96
C VAL A 899 -44.70 16.59 14.49
N ARG A 900 -43.46 16.65 13.97
CA ARG A 900 -43.21 16.95 12.55
C ARG A 900 -43.75 15.87 11.62
N LYS A 901 -43.62 14.60 12.02
CA LYS A 901 -44.24 13.47 11.33
C LYS A 901 -45.77 13.59 11.36
N ALA A 902 -46.37 13.94 12.51
CA ALA A 902 -47.80 14.15 12.62
C ALA A 902 -48.30 15.25 11.68
N MET A 903 -47.61 16.39 11.60
CA MET A 903 -47.97 17.48 10.68
C MET A 903 -47.90 17.03 9.21
N ASN A 904 -46.89 16.24 8.83
CA ASN A 904 -46.83 15.66 7.48
C ASN A 904 -48.03 14.72 7.20
N TYR A 905 -48.36 13.80 8.13
CA TYR A 905 -49.52 12.89 8.00
C TYR A 905 -50.88 13.61 8.02
N ALA A 906 -50.98 14.76 8.69
CA ALA A 906 -52.19 15.59 8.72
C ALA A 906 -52.35 16.46 7.46
N THR A 907 -51.33 16.54 6.60
CA THR A 907 -51.37 17.34 5.37
C THR A 907 -51.94 16.51 4.24
N ASP A 908 -53.18 16.80 3.81
CA ASP A 908 -53.77 16.19 2.62
C ASP A 908 -53.23 16.85 1.36
N LYS A 909 -52.11 16.32 0.86
CA LYS A 909 -51.40 16.84 -0.31
C LYS A 909 -52.24 16.76 -1.59
N SER A 910 -53.12 15.76 -1.71
CA SER A 910 -54.03 15.61 -2.86
C SER A 910 -55.09 16.71 -2.85
N ARG A 911 -55.70 16.98 -1.69
CA ARG A 911 -56.61 18.12 -1.49
C ARG A 911 -55.90 19.44 -1.77
N TYR A 912 -54.68 19.62 -1.25
CA TYR A 912 -53.86 20.81 -1.48
C TYR A 912 -53.60 21.06 -2.97
N ILE A 913 -53.23 20.03 -3.74
CA ILE A 913 -53.04 20.11 -5.19
C ILE A 913 -54.34 20.46 -5.91
N ASN A 914 -55.46 19.82 -5.57
CA ASN A 914 -56.72 20.04 -6.26
C ASN A 914 -57.30 21.43 -5.99
N GLU A 915 -57.30 21.90 -4.73
CA GLU A 915 -57.91 23.17 -4.34
C GLU A 915 -57.04 24.39 -4.67
N THR A 916 -55.71 24.25 -4.72
CA THR A 916 -54.79 25.40 -4.84
C THR A 916 -53.88 25.38 -6.07
N MET A 917 -53.84 24.25 -6.78
CA MET A 917 -53.03 24.04 -7.99
C MET A 917 -53.83 23.46 -9.15
N PHE A 918 -55.14 23.21 -8.95
CA PHE A 918 -56.05 22.69 -9.97
C PHE A 918 -55.53 21.41 -10.66
N GLY A 919 -54.88 20.53 -9.88
CA GLY A 919 -54.34 19.27 -10.39
C GLY A 919 -52.92 19.37 -11.00
N LEU A 920 -52.33 20.55 -11.11
CA LEU A 920 -51.00 20.77 -11.70
C LEU A 920 -49.83 20.58 -10.72
N GLY A 921 -49.95 19.57 -9.85
CA GLY A 921 -48.93 19.22 -8.88
C GLY A 921 -48.71 17.72 -8.79
N ILE A 922 -47.49 17.34 -8.43
CA ILE A 922 -47.08 15.97 -8.12
C ILE A 922 -46.85 15.91 -6.61
N VAL A 923 -47.44 14.92 -5.94
CA VAL A 923 -47.22 14.72 -4.51
C VAL A 923 -45.73 14.48 -4.23
N SER A 924 -45.15 15.32 -3.38
CA SER A 924 -43.76 15.15 -2.98
C SER A 924 -43.62 14.02 -1.96
N LYS A 925 -42.72 13.08 -2.26
CA LYS A 925 -42.35 11.94 -1.41
C LYS A 925 -41.06 12.20 -0.61
N GLY A 926 -40.39 13.31 -0.87
CA GLY A 926 -39.05 13.62 -0.38
C GLY A 926 -38.52 14.89 -1.02
N VAL A 927 -37.20 14.99 -1.14
CA VAL A 927 -36.50 16.16 -1.68
C VAL A 927 -36.50 16.13 -3.20
N PHE A 928 -36.29 14.95 -3.80
CA PHE A 928 -36.00 14.83 -5.22
C PHE A 928 -37.26 14.79 -6.09
N PRO A 929 -37.36 15.66 -7.12
CA PRO A 929 -38.41 15.55 -8.13
C PRO A 929 -38.24 14.30 -9.02
N PRO A 930 -39.34 13.82 -9.65
CA PRO A 930 -39.30 12.65 -10.55
C PRO A 930 -38.36 12.75 -11.74
N SER A 931 -37.95 13.96 -12.12
CA SER A 931 -37.06 14.21 -13.26
C SER A 931 -35.58 13.97 -12.94
N LEU A 932 -35.20 13.69 -11.68
CA LEU A 932 -33.83 13.35 -11.30
C LEU A 932 -33.56 11.83 -11.40
N PRO A 933 -32.36 11.39 -11.83
CA PRO A 933 -32.02 9.97 -11.92
C PRO A 933 -32.10 9.21 -10.58
N CYS A 934 -31.80 9.87 -9.46
CA CYS A 934 -31.81 9.24 -8.15
C CYS A 934 -33.21 9.09 -7.54
N TYR A 935 -34.27 9.58 -8.20
CA TYR A 935 -35.64 9.55 -7.67
C TYR A 935 -36.11 8.12 -7.37
N ASN A 936 -36.39 7.83 -6.11
CA ASN A 936 -36.86 6.53 -5.67
C ASN A 936 -38.40 6.41 -5.83
N LYS A 937 -38.84 5.78 -6.93
CA LYS A 937 -40.28 5.56 -7.19
C LYS A 937 -40.98 4.79 -6.07
N SER A 938 -40.27 3.92 -5.36
CA SER A 938 -40.79 3.06 -4.29
C SER A 938 -40.90 3.76 -2.93
N GLN A 939 -40.35 4.97 -2.77
CA GLN A 939 -40.50 5.73 -1.53
C GLN A 939 -41.98 6.09 -1.31
N GLU A 940 -42.48 5.86 -0.10
CA GLU A 940 -43.88 6.17 0.24
C GLU A 940 -44.06 7.62 0.71
N GLY A 941 -43.03 8.19 1.35
CA GLY A 941 -43.10 9.50 1.99
C GLY A 941 -44.11 9.54 3.14
N TYR A 942 -45.01 10.53 3.11
CA TYR A 942 -46.05 10.73 4.11
C TYR A 942 -47.44 10.77 3.46
N PRO A 943 -48.11 9.63 3.27
CA PRO A 943 -49.49 9.62 2.78
C PRO A 943 -50.43 10.22 3.84
N TYR A 944 -51.51 10.89 3.42
CA TYR A 944 -52.47 11.48 4.35
C TYR A 944 -53.11 10.42 5.26
N ASN A 945 -52.97 10.60 6.57
CA ASN A 945 -53.56 9.74 7.60
C ASN A 945 -53.74 10.52 8.91
N LEU A 946 -54.90 11.15 9.06
CA LEU A 946 -55.22 11.95 10.25
C LEU A 946 -55.22 11.12 11.55
N SER A 947 -55.61 9.85 11.50
CA SER A 947 -55.60 8.96 12.67
C SER A 947 -54.17 8.75 13.18
N LYS A 948 -53.24 8.42 12.27
CA LYS A 948 -51.82 8.28 12.58
C LYS A 948 -51.20 9.60 13.05
N ALA A 949 -51.61 10.72 12.47
CA ALA A 949 -51.16 12.03 12.93
C ALA A 949 -51.56 12.28 14.41
N LYS A 950 -52.81 12.00 14.78
CA LYS A 950 -53.28 12.11 16.17
C LYS A 950 -52.57 11.14 17.11
N GLU A 951 -52.31 9.90 16.68
CA GLU A 951 -51.53 8.92 17.45
C GLU A 951 -50.11 9.43 17.73
N LEU A 952 -49.44 9.98 16.72
CA LEU A 952 -48.11 10.58 16.88
C LEU A 952 -48.11 11.80 17.80
N MET A 953 -49.16 12.63 17.78
CA MET A 953 -49.32 13.73 18.72
C MET A 953 -49.51 13.23 20.17
N VAL A 954 -50.27 12.16 20.39
CA VAL A 954 -50.41 11.53 21.71
C VAL A 954 -49.07 10.96 22.18
N LYS A 955 -48.36 10.24 21.30
CA LYS A 955 -47.03 9.68 21.59
C LYS A 955 -46.00 10.76 21.94
N ALA A 956 -46.11 11.92 21.28
CA ALA A 956 -45.31 13.11 21.55
C ALA A 956 -45.68 13.85 22.86
N GLY A 957 -46.74 13.42 23.56
CA GLY A 957 -47.21 14.05 24.80
C GLY A 957 -48.18 15.21 24.61
N PHE A 958 -48.75 15.39 23.41
CA PHE A 958 -49.62 16.50 23.03
C PHE A 958 -51.02 16.01 22.60
N SER A 959 -51.69 15.21 23.45
CA SER A 959 -53.03 14.66 23.17
C SER A 959 -54.10 15.72 22.90
N ASP A 960 -54.00 16.87 23.56
CA ASP A 960 -54.92 18.02 23.41
C ASP A 960 -54.37 19.10 22.46
N GLY A 961 -53.31 18.78 21.69
CA GLY A 961 -52.60 19.74 20.86
C GLY A 961 -51.51 20.53 21.60
N ILE A 962 -50.93 21.49 20.89
CA ILE A 962 -49.85 22.36 21.41
C ILE A 962 -50.44 23.74 21.70
N LYS A 963 -50.20 24.28 22.91
CA LYS A 963 -50.73 25.59 23.31
C LYS A 963 -50.04 26.76 22.59
N HIS A 964 -48.79 26.58 22.16
CA HIS A 964 -48.01 27.58 21.45
C HIS A 964 -48.64 27.92 20.10
N HIS A 965 -48.57 29.21 19.71
CA HIS A 965 -48.97 29.68 18.38
C HIS A 965 -47.70 29.89 17.55
N PHE A 966 -47.52 29.11 16.50
CA PHE A 966 -46.32 29.18 15.66
C PHE A 966 -46.50 30.17 14.53
N GLU A 967 -45.50 31.00 14.27
CA GLU A 967 -45.51 31.91 13.15
C GLU A 967 -45.05 31.23 11.85
N MET A 968 -45.88 31.28 10.81
CA MET A 968 -45.50 30.84 9.46
C MET A 968 -45.40 32.04 8.53
N ILE A 969 -44.19 32.33 8.05
CA ILE A 969 -43.96 33.40 7.07
C ILE A 969 -44.14 32.87 5.64
N CYS A 970 -44.72 33.68 4.76
CA CYS A 970 -44.88 33.35 3.35
C CYS A 970 -44.91 34.63 2.48
N SER A 971 -44.83 34.48 1.16
CA SER A 971 -45.01 35.60 0.24
C SER A 971 -46.43 36.16 0.32
N ASN A 972 -46.56 37.49 0.24
CA ASN A 972 -47.85 38.19 0.27
C ASN A 972 -48.71 38.02 -1.01
N SER A 973 -48.30 37.15 -1.93
CA SER A 973 -49.14 36.73 -3.05
C SER A 973 -50.41 36.04 -2.55
N GLU A 974 -51.58 36.48 -3.03
CA GLU A 974 -52.88 35.91 -2.65
C GLU A 974 -52.93 34.38 -2.79
N ARG A 975 -52.33 33.84 -3.86
CA ARG A 975 -52.22 32.39 -4.10
C ARG A 975 -51.46 31.67 -2.99
N VAL A 976 -50.36 32.25 -2.52
CA VAL A 976 -49.51 31.66 -1.47
C VAL A 976 -50.20 31.78 -0.10
N VAL A 977 -50.90 32.88 0.16
CA VAL A 977 -51.67 33.06 1.39
C VAL A 977 -52.81 32.04 1.49
N LYS A 978 -53.57 31.81 0.42
CA LYS A 978 -54.62 30.76 0.40
C LYS A 978 -54.06 29.36 0.66
N ARG A 979 -52.88 29.05 0.10
CA ARG A 979 -52.16 27.79 0.38
C ARG A 979 -51.77 27.66 1.86
N ALA A 980 -51.28 28.75 2.45
CA ALA A 980 -50.94 28.81 3.86
C ALA A 980 -52.17 28.60 4.77
N GLU A 981 -53.31 29.21 4.43
CA GLU A 981 -54.59 29.08 5.15
C GLU A 981 -55.13 27.65 5.11
N LEU A 982 -55.02 26.98 3.96
CA LEU A 982 -55.42 25.57 3.84
C LEU A 982 -54.56 24.66 4.73
N LEU A 983 -53.24 24.88 4.79
CA LEU A 983 -52.34 24.14 5.68
C LEU A 983 -52.64 24.43 7.17
N GLN A 984 -52.95 25.69 7.50
CA GLN A 984 -53.39 26.08 8.84
C GLN A 984 -54.66 25.33 9.26
N ASP A 985 -55.67 25.21 8.38
CA ASP A 985 -56.89 24.43 8.63
C ASP A 985 -56.58 22.93 8.87
N MET A 986 -55.71 22.35 8.05
CA MET A 986 -55.29 20.94 8.20
C MET A 986 -54.61 20.67 9.54
N TRP A 987 -53.66 21.51 9.96
CA TRP A 987 -52.91 21.29 11.21
C TRP A 987 -53.73 21.66 12.47
N GLN A 988 -54.76 22.49 12.34
CA GLN A 988 -55.71 22.77 13.42
C GLN A 988 -56.45 21.50 13.87
N GLN A 989 -56.65 20.52 12.98
CA GLN A 989 -57.30 19.24 13.28
C GLN A 989 -56.50 18.32 14.21
N ILE A 990 -55.19 18.58 14.35
CA ILE A 990 -54.30 17.93 15.33
C ILE A 990 -53.88 18.90 16.46
N GLY A 991 -54.57 20.03 16.59
CA GLY A 991 -54.40 20.98 17.69
C GLY A 991 -53.15 21.85 17.59
N ILE A 992 -52.60 22.06 16.39
CA ILE A 992 -51.47 22.97 16.14
C ILE A 992 -52.01 24.28 15.56
N LYS A 993 -51.72 25.40 16.23
CA LYS A 993 -52.18 26.74 15.83
C LYS A 993 -51.08 27.49 15.11
N ILE A 994 -51.33 27.86 13.86
CA ILE A 994 -50.41 28.68 13.05
C ILE A 994 -50.92 30.12 12.96
N LYS A 995 -50.02 31.09 12.97
CA LYS A 995 -50.27 32.48 12.60
C LYS A 995 -49.55 32.77 11.28
N ILE A 996 -50.31 33.02 10.22
CA ILE A 996 -49.76 33.32 8.89
C ILE A 996 -49.31 34.78 8.85
N VAL A 997 -48.09 35.02 8.36
CA VAL A 997 -47.51 36.36 8.23
C VAL A 997 -47.05 36.56 6.79
N PRO A 998 -47.88 37.20 5.94
CA PRO A 998 -47.53 37.50 4.56
C PRO A 998 -46.53 38.66 4.49
N LEU A 999 -45.45 38.48 3.73
CA LEU A 999 -44.35 39.42 3.59
C LEU A 999 -44.03 39.70 2.12
N LYS A 1000 -43.46 40.87 1.83
CA LYS A 1000 -42.85 41.13 0.52
C LYS A 1000 -41.60 40.24 0.35
N TRP A 1001 -41.27 39.88 -0.90
CA TRP A 1001 -40.22 38.88 -1.19
C TRP A 1001 -38.87 39.16 -0.51
N VAL A 1002 -38.36 40.39 -0.58
CA VAL A 1002 -37.07 40.76 0.06
C VAL A 1002 -37.12 40.58 1.58
N GLU A 1003 -38.18 41.06 2.22
CA GLU A 1003 -38.37 40.93 3.67
C GLU A 1003 -38.57 39.45 4.09
N LEU A 1004 -39.26 38.65 3.27
CA LEU A 1004 -39.40 37.22 3.46
C LEU A 1004 -38.03 36.52 3.51
N LEU A 1005 -37.17 36.78 2.51
CA LEU A 1005 -35.83 36.20 2.46
C LEU A 1005 -34.97 36.65 3.65
N GLU A 1006 -34.96 37.95 3.98
CA GLU A 1006 -34.21 38.47 5.13
C GLU A 1006 -34.63 37.81 6.45
N ARG A 1007 -35.94 37.67 6.69
CA ARG A 1007 -36.46 37.04 7.91
C ARG A 1007 -36.18 35.54 7.97
N MET A 1008 -36.27 34.87 6.82
CA MET A 1008 -35.96 33.45 6.68
C MET A 1008 -34.46 33.19 6.92
N HIS A 1009 -33.57 33.91 6.22
CA HIS A 1009 -32.12 33.76 6.31
C HIS A 1009 -31.60 34.09 7.72
N SER A 1010 -32.25 35.04 8.42
CA SER A 1010 -31.91 35.39 9.80
C SER A 1010 -32.55 34.50 10.86
N GLY A 1011 -33.33 33.48 10.47
CA GLY A 1011 -33.96 32.53 11.39
C GLY A 1011 -35.04 33.15 12.29
N LYS A 1012 -35.71 34.22 11.84
CA LYS A 1012 -36.72 34.99 12.61
C LYS A 1012 -38.17 34.58 12.30
N CYS A 1013 -38.42 33.27 12.19
CA CYS A 1013 -39.74 32.66 12.03
C CYS A 1013 -39.73 31.22 12.60
N ASP A 1014 -40.90 30.64 12.90
CA ASP A 1014 -41.00 29.23 13.32
C ASP A 1014 -41.12 28.30 12.12
N LEU A 1015 -41.94 28.69 11.14
CA LEU A 1015 -42.17 28.01 9.88
C LEU A 1015 -42.01 29.01 8.71
N PHE A 1016 -41.64 28.51 7.54
CA PHE A 1016 -41.63 29.30 6.32
C PHE A 1016 -42.10 28.46 5.13
N MET A 1017 -42.84 29.05 4.20
CA MET A 1017 -43.17 28.43 2.92
C MET A 1017 -42.17 28.85 1.86
N MET A 1018 -41.55 27.88 1.19
CA MET A 1018 -40.57 28.15 0.14
C MET A 1018 -40.60 27.05 -0.93
N GLY A 1019 -40.01 27.34 -2.08
CA GLY A 1019 -39.70 26.35 -3.09
C GLY A 1019 -38.25 26.47 -3.55
N TRP A 1020 -37.71 25.37 -4.05
CA TRP A 1020 -36.40 25.31 -4.69
C TRP A 1020 -36.57 24.80 -6.11
N ALA A 1021 -35.97 25.49 -7.08
CA ALA A 1021 -35.85 25.01 -8.45
C ALA A 1021 -34.39 24.64 -8.70
N GLY A 1022 -34.14 23.45 -9.24
CA GLY A 1022 -32.79 23.00 -9.52
C GLY A 1022 -32.16 23.80 -10.66
N ASP A 1023 -30.92 24.25 -10.48
CA ASP A 1023 -30.13 24.95 -11.50
C ASP A 1023 -29.49 23.95 -12.48
N THR A 1024 -29.30 22.72 -12.03
CA THR A 1024 -28.63 21.64 -12.77
C THR A 1024 -29.42 20.34 -12.62
N GLY A 1025 -29.08 19.33 -13.43
CA GLY A 1025 -29.59 17.96 -13.31
C GLY A 1025 -29.08 17.17 -12.12
N GLU A 1026 -28.36 17.78 -11.19
CA GLU A 1026 -27.61 17.09 -10.14
C GLU A 1026 -28.35 17.08 -8.80
N PRO A 1027 -28.47 15.92 -8.13
CA PRO A 1027 -29.06 15.85 -6.79
C PRO A 1027 -28.32 16.70 -5.75
N ASP A 1028 -27.02 16.94 -5.95
CA ASP A 1028 -26.20 17.79 -5.10
C ASP A 1028 -26.70 19.24 -5.02
N ASN A 1029 -27.27 19.78 -6.10
CA ASN A 1029 -27.84 21.14 -6.15
C ASN A 1029 -29.10 21.28 -5.27
N PHE A 1030 -29.71 20.16 -4.85
CA PHE A 1030 -30.76 20.14 -3.83
C PHE A 1030 -30.18 19.89 -2.44
N LEU A 1031 -29.33 18.87 -2.28
CA LEU A 1031 -28.94 18.41 -0.94
C LEU A 1031 -28.00 19.37 -0.21
N TYR A 1032 -26.89 19.78 -0.83
CA TYR A 1032 -25.89 20.57 -0.11
C TYR A 1032 -26.38 21.98 0.24
N PRO A 1033 -27.01 22.75 -0.67
CA PRO A 1033 -27.54 24.06 -0.33
C PRO A 1033 -28.65 23.97 0.73
N LEU A 1034 -29.54 22.98 0.66
CA LEU A 1034 -30.77 22.97 1.47
C LEU A 1034 -30.65 22.24 2.81
N PHE A 1035 -29.69 21.32 2.96
CA PHE A 1035 -29.60 20.43 4.13
C PHE A 1035 -28.22 20.33 4.78
N HIS A 1036 -27.13 20.72 4.11
CA HIS A 1036 -25.81 20.71 4.74
C HIS A 1036 -25.70 21.82 5.80
N SER A 1037 -25.06 21.54 6.92
CA SER A 1037 -24.98 22.50 8.05
C SER A 1037 -24.11 23.73 7.79
N GLU A 1038 -23.19 23.68 6.83
CA GLU A 1038 -22.42 24.85 6.38
C GLU A 1038 -23.24 25.84 5.55
N SER A 1039 -24.42 25.44 5.06
CA SER A 1039 -25.27 26.25 4.19
C SER A 1039 -26.34 27.03 4.94
N PHE A 1040 -26.21 27.24 6.26
CA PHE A 1040 -27.24 27.90 7.06
C PHE A 1040 -27.59 29.32 6.59
N GLY A 1041 -28.89 29.65 6.61
CA GLY A 1041 -29.38 30.97 6.27
C GLY A 1041 -29.24 31.28 4.78
N ASP A 1042 -28.45 32.31 4.45
CA ASP A 1042 -28.25 32.78 3.07
C ASP A 1042 -27.48 31.79 2.18
N GLY A 1043 -26.86 30.76 2.76
CA GLY A 1043 -26.32 29.60 2.04
C GLY A 1043 -27.38 28.64 1.47
N GLY A 1044 -28.65 28.74 1.89
CA GLY A 1044 -29.78 27.96 1.37
C GLY A 1044 -30.51 27.10 2.40
N ASN A 1045 -29.84 26.61 3.45
CA ASN A 1045 -30.39 25.78 4.51
C ASN A 1045 -31.10 26.69 5.53
N ASN A 1046 -32.27 27.15 5.11
CA ASN A 1046 -33.14 28.05 5.85
C ASN A 1046 -33.87 27.38 7.02
N SER A 1047 -33.85 26.04 7.05
CA SER A 1047 -34.35 25.27 8.19
C SER A 1047 -33.39 25.27 9.37
N PHE A 1048 -32.12 25.65 9.18
CA PHE A 1048 -31.07 25.46 10.18
C PHE A 1048 -30.98 24.00 10.66
N TYR A 1049 -31.33 23.06 9.76
CA TYR A 1049 -31.32 21.63 10.04
C TYR A 1049 -29.87 21.13 9.97
N SER A 1050 -29.44 20.41 10.99
CA SER A 1050 -28.13 19.75 10.99
C SER A 1050 -28.30 18.32 11.47
N ASN A 1051 -27.76 17.40 10.68
CA ASN A 1051 -27.58 16.02 11.03
C ASN A 1051 -26.18 15.61 10.55
N ARG A 1052 -25.32 15.20 11.48
CA ARG A 1052 -23.92 14.86 11.18
C ARG A 1052 -23.78 13.75 10.14
N GLU A 1053 -24.71 12.80 10.14
CA GLU A 1053 -24.68 11.71 9.16
C GLU A 1053 -25.11 12.19 7.77
N VAL A 1054 -26.11 13.07 7.69
CA VAL A 1054 -26.50 13.74 6.43
C VAL A 1054 -25.32 14.57 5.89
N ASP A 1055 -24.68 15.40 6.73
CA ASP A 1055 -23.52 16.19 6.32
C ASP A 1055 -22.39 15.30 5.76
N ARG A 1056 -22.06 14.22 6.49
CA ARG A 1056 -21.03 13.26 6.10
C ARG A 1056 -21.37 12.56 4.77
N LEU A 1057 -22.61 12.12 4.61
CA LEU A 1057 -23.05 11.40 3.41
C LEU A 1057 -23.13 12.33 2.19
N ILE A 1058 -23.58 13.58 2.34
CA ILE A 1058 -23.56 14.57 1.26
C ILE A 1058 -22.12 14.76 0.76
N LEU A 1059 -21.16 15.00 1.67
CA LEU A 1059 -19.76 15.13 1.29
C LEU A 1059 -19.20 13.84 0.66
N LYS A 1060 -19.57 12.66 1.18
CA LYS A 1060 -19.19 11.37 0.56
C LYS A 1060 -19.73 11.29 -0.88
N ALA A 1061 -21.01 11.57 -1.09
CA ALA A 1061 -21.65 11.49 -2.40
C ALA A 1061 -21.00 12.44 -3.42
N ARG A 1062 -20.59 13.63 -2.99
CA ARG A 1062 -19.83 14.58 -3.83
C ARG A 1062 -18.50 14.01 -4.34
N MET A 1063 -17.81 13.23 -3.50
CA MET A 1063 -16.51 12.61 -3.82
C MET A 1063 -16.62 11.24 -4.50
N THR A 1064 -17.82 10.64 -4.58
CA THR A 1064 -18.03 9.34 -5.22
C THR A 1064 -18.16 9.49 -6.74
N THR A 1065 -17.23 8.90 -7.48
CA THR A 1065 -17.21 8.96 -8.96
C THR A 1065 -18.20 7.99 -9.60
N ASN A 1066 -18.36 6.79 -9.03
CA ASN A 1066 -19.30 5.77 -9.51
C ASN A 1066 -20.76 6.25 -9.44
N PHE A 1067 -21.45 6.24 -10.59
CA PHE A 1067 -22.81 6.76 -10.74
C PHE A 1067 -23.85 6.02 -9.88
N GLU A 1068 -23.81 4.68 -9.86
CA GLU A 1068 -24.77 3.86 -9.12
C GLU A 1068 -24.57 3.97 -7.60
N GLU A 1069 -23.31 3.92 -7.14
CA GLU A 1069 -23.02 4.14 -5.71
C GLU A 1069 -23.45 5.54 -5.27
N ARG A 1070 -23.18 6.57 -6.09
CA ARG A 1070 -23.58 7.95 -5.80
C ARG A 1070 -25.11 8.10 -5.74
N ASN A 1071 -25.85 7.52 -6.67
CA ASN A 1071 -27.32 7.54 -6.65
C ASN A 1071 -27.88 6.84 -5.41
N LYS A 1072 -27.31 5.71 -5.00
CA LYS A 1072 -27.69 5.04 -3.76
C LYS A 1072 -27.43 5.90 -2.53
N LEU A 1073 -26.26 6.55 -2.45
CA LEU A 1073 -25.96 7.49 -1.37
C LEU A 1073 -26.98 8.62 -1.31
N TYR A 1074 -27.40 9.18 -2.45
CA TYR A 1074 -28.45 10.20 -2.48
C TYR A 1074 -29.80 9.69 -1.96
N GLN A 1075 -30.19 8.46 -2.32
CA GLN A 1075 -31.41 7.84 -1.79
C GLN A 1075 -31.32 7.58 -0.29
N ASP A 1076 -30.18 7.13 0.22
CA ASP A 1076 -29.94 6.94 1.65
C ASP A 1076 -30.02 8.27 2.42
N ILE A 1077 -29.45 9.34 1.87
CA ILE A 1077 -29.55 10.71 2.44
C ILE A 1077 -31.00 11.18 2.47
N GLU A 1078 -31.73 11.05 1.35
CA GLU A 1078 -33.13 11.44 1.27
C GLU A 1078 -33.97 10.67 2.30
N GLN A 1079 -33.72 9.38 2.48
CA GLN A 1079 -34.43 8.57 3.47
C GLN A 1079 -34.21 9.11 4.89
N ILE A 1080 -32.98 9.47 5.26
CA ILE A 1080 -32.68 10.08 6.58
C ILE A 1080 -33.43 11.42 6.74
N ILE A 1081 -33.41 12.26 5.71
CA ILE A 1081 -34.08 13.56 5.70
C ILE A 1081 -35.60 13.37 5.84
N VAL A 1082 -36.20 12.50 5.03
CA VAL A 1082 -37.63 12.18 5.12
C VAL A 1082 -37.97 11.65 6.50
N ASP A 1083 -37.13 10.79 7.07
CA ASP A 1083 -37.33 10.29 8.41
C ASP A 1083 -37.25 11.36 9.47
N ASP A 1084 -36.27 12.26 9.41
CA ASP A 1084 -36.13 13.40 10.33
C ASP A 1084 -37.23 14.44 10.18
N ALA A 1085 -37.90 14.46 9.02
CA ALA A 1085 -38.97 15.38 8.67
C ALA A 1085 -38.64 16.85 8.98
N PRO A 1086 -37.51 17.40 8.49
CA PRO A 1086 -37.17 18.80 8.68
C PRO A 1086 -38.08 19.74 7.87
N TRP A 1087 -38.87 19.19 6.95
CA TRP A 1087 -39.88 19.85 6.14
C TRP A 1087 -41.25 19.17 6.23
N ILE A 1088 -42.29 19.92 5.89
CA ILE A 1088 -43.51 19.36 5.30
C ILE A 1088 -43.28 19.29 3.80
N PHE A 1089 -43.15 18.07 3.26
CA PHE A 1089 -42.92 17.84 1.84
C PHE A 1089 -44.23 18.01 1.07
N LEU A 1090 -44.43 19.12 0.35
CA LEU A 1090 -45.72 19.43 -0.28
C LEU A 1090 -45.81 18.80 -1.67
N THR A 1091 -45.20 19.43 -2.67
CA THR A 1091 -45.43 19.13 -4.08
C THR A 1091 -44.20 19.39 -4.95
N HIS A 1092 -44.12 18.72 -6.09
CA HIS A 1092 -43.38 19.18 -7.26
C HIS A 1092 -44.38 19.76 -8.28
N ASN A 1093 -43.99 20.71 -9.12
CA ASN A 1093 -44.93 21.39 -10.03
C ASN A 1093 -44.95 20.75 -11.43
N TYR A 1094 -46.12 20.68 -12.05
CA TYR A 1094 -46.19 20.57 -13.51
C TYR A 1094 -46.07 21.96 -14.13
N LYS A 1095 -45.20 22.11 -15.12
CA LYS A 1095 -45.17 23.30 -15.98
C LYS A 1095 -46.02 23.03 -17.21
N GLN A 1096 -46.94 23.94 -17.50
CA GLN A 1096 -47.75 23.91 -18.72
C GLN A 1096 -47.40 25.08 -19.62
N ILE A 1097 -47.16 24.78 -20.89
CA ILE A 1097 -46.82 25.78 -21.91
C ILE A 1097 -47.81 25.59 -23.05
N ALA A 1098 -48.50 26.67 -23.41
CA ALA A 1098 -49.34 26.70 -24.60
C ALA A 1098 -48.53 27.28 -25.76
N VAL A 1099 -48.60 26.60 -26.90
CA VAL A 1099 -47.82 26.91 -28.10
C VAL A 1099 -48.76 26.85 -29.29
N SER A 1100 -48.67 27.79 -30.23
CA SER A 1100 -49.44 27.70 -31.47
C SER A 1100 -49.15 26.39 -32.20
N GLU A 1101 -50.17 25.75 -32.79
CA GLU A 1101 -50.00 24.53 -33.59
C GLU A 1101 -49.03 24.72 -34.78
N LYS A 1102 -48.91 25.95 -35.27
CA LYS A 1102 -47.98 26.34 -36.36
C LYS A 1102 -46.52 26.39 -35.93
N VAL A 1103 -46.24 26.30 -34.64
CA VAL A 1103 -44.87 26.35 -34.10
C VAL A 1103 -44.41 24.93 -33.86
N HIS A 1104 -43.32 24.57 -34.51
CA HIS A 1104 -42.76 23.23 -34.48
C HIS A 1104 -41.32 23.26 -33.99
N GLY A 1105 -40.81 22.09 -33.57
CA GLY A 1105 -39.46 21.96 -33.00
C GLY A 1105 -39.29 22.53 -31.59
N PHE A 1106 -40.31 23.22 -31.08
CA PHE A 1106 -40.39 23.69 -29.69
C PHE A 1106 -40.59 22.53 -28.72
N TYR A 1107 -39.91 22.55 -27.58
CA TYR A 1107 -40.11 21.58 -26.50
C TYR A 1107 -39.99 22.24 -25.13
N ALA A 1108 -40.75 21.72 -24.17
CA ALA A 1108 -40.66 22.15 -22.77
C ALA A 1108 -39.43 21.51 -22.12
N HIS A 1109 -38.59 22.31 -21.46
CA HIS A 1109 -37.38 21.83 -20.79
C HIS A 1109 -37.57 21.75 -19.26
N PRO A 1110 -37.09 20.71 -18.55
CA PRO A 1110 -37.25 20.57 -17.09
C PRO A 1110 -36.67 21.74 -16.27
N LEU A 1111 -35.51 22.27 -16.70
CA LEU A 1111 -34.86 23.45 -16.11
C LEU A 1111 -35.51 24.79 -16.51
N SER A 1112 -36.68 24.76 -17.16
CA SER A 1112 -37.34 25.94 -17.71
C SER A 1112 -36.53 26.75 -18.74
N ALA A 1113 -35.45 26.17 -19.27
CA ALA A 1113 -34.74 26.69 -20.45
C ALA A 1113 -35.70 26.79 -21.65
N LEU A 1114 -35.41 27.73 -22.54
CA LEU A 1114 -36.23 28.01 -23.71
C LEU A 1114 -35.37 27.84 -24.98
N PRO A 1115 -35.08 26.62 -25.42
CA PRO A 1115 -34.19 26.39 -26.56
C PRO A 1115 -34.90 26.70 -27.89
N ILE A 1116 -34.79 27.96 -28.35
CA ILE A 1116 -35.46 28.44 -29.58
C ILE A 1116 -34.67 28.03 -30.84
N GLU A 1117 -33.42 27.56 -30.70
CA GLU A 1117 -32.52 27.25 -31.83
C GLU A 1117 -33.05 26.15 -32.79
N PHE A 1118 -34.01 25.35 -32.36
CA PHE A 1118 -34.70 24.32 -33.17
C PHE A 1118 -36.16 24.68 -33.51
N THR A 1119 -36.63 25.85 -33.10
CA THR A 1119 -38.02 26.26 -33.30
C THR A 1119 -38.19 26.85 -34.71
N TRP A 1120 -39.27 26.47 -35.38
CA TRP A 1120 -39.68 27.00 -36.68
C TRP A 1120 -41.19 27.20 -36.74
N LYS A 1121 -41.66 28.04 -37.68
CA LYS A 1121 -43.06 28.43 -37.79
C LYS A 1121 -43.60 28.16 -39.20
N GLU A 1122 -44.73 27.47 -39.28
CA GLU A 1122 -45.51 27.33 -40.52
C GLU A 1122 -46.08 28.69 -40.91
N ILE A 1123 -45.88 29.08 -42.17
CA ILE A 1123 -46.38 30.32 -42.74
C ILE A 1123 -47.48 29.94 -43.72
N GLU A 1124 -48.69 30.46 -43.53
CA GLU A 1124 -49.73 30.33 -44.55
C GLU A 1124 -49.28 31.13 -45.78
N GLU A 1125 -49.08 30.42 -46.89
CA GLU A 1125 -49.17 31.04 -48.21
C GLU A 1125 -50.63 31.47 -48.37
N ASN A 1126 -50.91 32.76 -48.12
CA ASN A 1126 -52.07 33.37 -48.73
C ASN A 1126 -51.89 33.18 -50.23
N GLY A 1127 -52.74 32.34 -50.83
CA GLY A 1127 -52.71 32.07 -52.26
C GLY A 1127 -52.81 33.38 -53.03
N GLU A 1128 -51.70 33.79 -53.63
CA GLU A 1128 -51.62 34.65 -54.81
C GLU A 1128 -50.61 34.05 -55.79
#